data_AF-A0A2K8UB15-F1
#
_entry.id   AF-A0A2K8UB15-F1
#
_cell.length_a   1.000
_cell.length_b   1.000
_cell.length_c   1.000
_cell.angle_alpha   90.00
_cell.angle_beta   90.00
_cell.angle_gamma   90.00
#
_symmetry.space_group_name_H-M   'P 1'
#
loop_
_entity.id
_entity.type
_entity.pdbx_description
1 polymer ?
#
loop_
_entity_poly.entity_id
_entity_poly.type
_entity_poly.pdbx_seq_one_letter_code
_entity_poly.pdbx_strand_id
1 'polypeptide(L)'
;MPHPAPANSLPPRPRALLRLGFAGRRVLSAAQEETLDTTLAQVFAVIGRQLAALTPGVPVQVGRKPPVSAFYARRPPLLRLVTGLCEGADTVAARVLDRLHIAPDGAGPDGAGDDCIETELAAVLPFDLPSYRASRAPDFHPEFDRQVARCAYVVVADGIYDKPDPDAAASERLALASQRRGRAYRAQSALLLRHADLLVAAADPNAPAKPGGTLETVPAALACDLPVLFINTVRGGVWLIRPAEDLAGALAGPPCTDADLADLVTAILVGPDVGLAGADQAERQAHREGLRLLEEYFDGAAAPPRWRHTGERRRTLREWVWEQVTRRFADPKTQPPTPPRPRAAWWARAWRRLAGRFAAPVAPPPVPRPPAFKDYRTRATALNYHYSGLYRGAFVLNYGLAVAAVALATAGLALLAVHHGAHWLAWSLLGLAAAKLWLLIIISRNTHRARDEHWNDRAVDYRYLAERLRALLFLPACGAYRPPAAAPPRHAERCIHQSAVDWLCDAIARGVSPTDPTDPAPQILTLAPAAALDLVRGGWIAEQITYHDRTQGLMHRLDRFAEQAGARLSQAVIWVVAFDLLLLVLYLTHRLPWADWIKHDLAPWLIFLAAVLPAAVASCNGLRFQGETRRLAERSKRLARVLGGRAAAAQGLAGRLAQARAQPATDPGAWSLDILRLAERVAEDCLHEVADWSVLYAKELPET
;
A
#
# COMPACT_ATOMS: atom_id res chain seq x y z
N MET A 1 11.25 -12.58 -26.47
CA MET A 1 10.48 -11.75 -25.50
C MET A 1 9.05 -12.25 -25.47
N PRO A 2 8.44 -12.48 -24.30
CA PRO A 2 7.01 -12.74 -24.22
C PRO A 2 6.23 -11.53 -24.75
N HIS A 3 5.12 -11.77 -25.47
CA HIS A 3 4.22 -10.68 -25.85
C HIS A 3 3.73 -9.97 -24.58
N PRO A 4 3.62 -8.62 -24.57
CA PRO A 4 3.01 -7.92 -23.46
C PRO A 4 1.60 -8.47 -23.27
N ALA A 5 1.29 -8.95 -22.07
CA ALA A 5 -0.04 -9.43 -21.73
C ALA A 5 -1.06 -8.34 -22.09
N PRO A 6 -2.24 -8.69 -22.65
CA PRO A 6 -3.24 -7.70 -23.00
C PRO A 6 -3.55 -6.87 -21.75
N ALA A 7 -3.65 -5.54 -21.89
CA ALA A 7 -3.72 -4.59 -20.77
C ALA A 7 -4.97 -4.71 -19.84
N ASN A 8 -5.73 -5.80 -19.99
CA ASN A 8 -6.89 -6.21 -19.21
C ASN A 8 -6.70 -7.63 -18.62
N SER A 9 -5.48 -8.16 -18.45
CA SER A 9 -5.26 -9.36 -17.63
C SER A 9 -5.33 -9.00 -16.15
N LEU A 10 -5.95 -9.86 -15.35
CA LEU A 10 -5.88 -9.77 -13.89
C LEU A 10 -4.44 -10.03 -13.43
N PRO A 11 -3.98 -9.41 -12.32
CA PRO A 11 -2.66 -9.74 -11.77
C PRO A 11 -2.63 -11.21 -11.36
N PRO A 12 -1.53 -11.94 -11.60
CA PRO A 12 -1.42 -13.34 -11.18
C PRO A 12 -1.48 -13.44 -9.65
N ARG A 13 -1.95 -14.59 -9.15
CA ARG A 13 -1.87 -14.89 -7.72
C ARG A 13 -0.40 -15.02 -7.29
N PRO A 14 -0.01 -14.51 -6.11
CA PRO A 14 1.36 -14.63 -5.61
C PRO A 14 1.74 -16.10 -5.35
N ARG A 15 3.04 -16.41 -5.32
CA ARG A 15 3.54 -17.69 -4.82
C ARG A 15 3.37 -17.74 -3.30
N ALA A 16 3.03 -18.90 -2.74
CA ALA A 16 3.34 -19.18 -1.34
C ALA A 16 4.87 -19.26 -1.21
N LEU A 17 5.46 -18.31 -0.50
CA LEU A 17 6.91 -18.16 -0.41
C LEU A 17 7.26 -17.66 0.99
N LEU A 18 8.27 -18.25 1.61
CA LEU A 18 8.80 -17.82 2.90
C LEU A 18 10.29 -17.52 2.77
N ARG A 19 10.74 -16.38 3.28
CA ARG A 19 12.14 -15.97 3.27
C ARG A 19 12.74 -16.08 4.67
N LEU A 20 13.69 -17.00 4.82
CA LEU A 20 14.51 -17.15 6.01
C LEU A 20 15.76 -16.28 5.86
N GLY A 21 15.84 -15.17 6.59
CA GLY A 21 17.13 -14.50 6.78
C GLY A 21 17.96 -15.34 7.74
N PHE A 22 19.25 -15.55 7.47
CA PHE A 22 20.14 -16.32 8.33
C PHE A 22 21.32 -15.47 8.81
N ALA A 23 21.60 -15.50 10.11
CA ALA A 23 22.76 -14.84 10.71
C ALA A 23 23.50 -15.77 11.67
N GLY A 24 24.65 -16.29 11.25
CA GLY A 24 25.40 -17.28 12.00
C GLY A 24 26.78 -16.84 12.53
N ARG A 25 27.30 -17.59 13.50
CA ARG A 25 28.69 -17.45 13.98
C ARG A 25 29.68 -18.10 12.98
N ARG A 26 30.68 -17.32 12.57
CA ARG A 26 31.73 -17.74 11.61
C ARG A 26 32.62 -18.91 12.05
N VAL A 27 32.86 -19.03 13.35
CA VAL A 27 33.78 -20.03 13.92
C VAL A 27 33.00 -20.90 14.90
N LEU A 28 32.78 -22.15 14.51
CA LEU A 28 32.17 -23.22 15.29
C LEU A 28 33.25 -24.28 15.60
N SER A 29 33.08 -25.05 16.66
CA SER A 29 33.78 -26.34 16.78
C SER A 29 33.00 -27.44 16.04
N ALA A 30 33.63 -28.57 15.71
CA ALA A 30 32.99 -29.67 14.99
C ALA A 30 31.68 -30.14 15.65
N ALA A 31 31.65 -30.27 16.98
CA ALA A 31 30.44 -30.63 17.73
C ALA A 31 29.33 -29.56 17.65
N GLN A 32 29.69 -28.27 17.56
CA GLN A 32 28.72 -27.19 17.34
C GLN A 32 28.20 -27.18 15.89
N GLU A 33 29.05 -27.55 14.92
CA GLU A 33 28.67 -27.70 13.51
C GLU A 33 27.67 -28.85 13.33
N GLU A 34 27.96 -30.03 13.90
CA GLU A 34 27.08 -31.22 13.90
C GLU A 34 25.74 -30.96 14.61
N THR A 35 25.78 -30.31 15.78
CA THR A 35 24.57 -29.91 16.51
C THR A 35 23.73 -28.94 15.66
N LEU A 36 24.36 -27.95 15.04
CA LEU A 36 23.67 -26.96 14.21
C LEU A 36 23.08 -27.57 12.94
N ASP A 37 23.79 -28.52 12.29
CA ASP A 37 23.31 -29.24 11.11
C ASP A 37 22.02 -30.01 11.43
N THR A 38 22.04 -30.75 12.54
CA THR A 38 20.90 -31.53 13.03
C THR A 38 19.71 -30.64 13.39
N THR A 39 19.92 -29.59 14.20
CA THR A 39 18.85 -28.67 14.61
C THR A 39 18.27 -27.91 13.41
N LEU A 40 19.10 -27.46 12.45
CA LEU A 40 18.60 -26.79 11.25
C LEU A 40 17.83 -27.73 10.34
N ALA A 41 18.24 -28.99 10.21
CA ALA A 41 17.51 -29.98 9.40
C ALA A 41 16.08 -30.19 9.94
N GLN A 42 15.92 -30.32 11.26
CA GLN A 42 14.59 -30.39 11.89
C GLN A 42 13.79 -29.11 11.64
N VAL A 43 14.35 -27.94 11.95
CA VAL A 43 13.65 -26.64 11.81
C VAL A 43 13.22 -26.39 10.37
N PHE A 44 14.08 -26.66 9.38
CA PHE A 44 13.77 -26.47 7.96
C PHE A 44 12.75 -27.51 7.47
N ALA A 45 12.77 -28.75 7.97
CA ALA A 45 11.76 -29.76 7.66
C ALA A 45 10.36 -29.37 8.16
N VAL A 46 10.24 -28.89 9.40
CA VAL A 46 8.97 -28.39 9.96
C VAL A 46 8.45 -27.19 9.17
N ILE A 47 9.31 -26.20 8.91
CA ILE A 47 8.96 -25.01 8.11
C ILE A 47 8.52 -25.40 6.70
N GLY A 48 9.29 -26.26 6.02
CA GLY A 48 9.01 -26.74 4.67
C GLY A 48 7.69 -27.50 4.57
N ARG A 49 7.43 -28.42 5.51
CA ARG A 49 6.17 -29.18 5.58
C ARG A 49 4.96 -28.28 5.81
N GLN A 50 5.07 -27.28 6.71
CA GLN A 50 3.95 -26.37 6.94
C GLN A 50 3.69 -25.43 5.76
N LEU A 51 4.76 -24.93 5.12
CA LEU A 51 4.68 -24.14 3.89
C LEU A 51 4.02 -24.95 2.75
N ALA A 52 4.36 -26.23 2.59
CA ALA A 52 3.70 -27.15 1.67
C ALA A 52 2.21 -27.34 2.02
N ALA A 53 1.90 -27.61 3.29
CA ALA A 53 0.54 -27.82 3.78
C ALA A 53 -0.38 -26.62 3.56
N LEU A 54 0.13 -25.39 3.72
CA LEU A 54 -0.64 -24.16 3.50
C LEU A 54 -0.85 -23.82 2.02
N THR A 55 -0.20 -24.52 1.08
CA THR A 55 -0.25 -24.20 -0.35
C THR A 55 -1.38 -24.94 -1.09
N PRO A 56 -2.16 -24.26 -1.96
CA PRO A 56 -3.21 -24.91 -2.76
C PRO A 56 -2.67 -25.93 -3.76
N GLY A 57 -3.22 -27.14 -3.74
CA GLY A 57 -2.89 -28.21 -4.69
C GLY A 57 -1.65 -29.04 -4.35
N VAL A 58 -0.91 -28.70 -3.29
CA VAL A 58 0.23 -29.49 -2.81
C VAL A 58 -0.27 -30.64 -1.92
N PRO A 59 0.19 -31.89 -2.14
CA PRO A 59 -0.30 -33.10 -1.44
C PRO A 59 0.30 -33.27 -0.04
N VAL A 60 0.28 -32.21 0.75
CA VAL A 60 0.61 -32.21 2.18
C VAL A 60 -0.59 -31.63 2.95
N GLN A 61 -0.97 -32.29 4.04
CA GLN A 61 -2.08 -31.98 4.92
C GLN A 61 -1.60 -31.83 6.35
N VAL A 62 -1.64 -30.59 6.84
CA VAL A 62 -1.51 -30.29 8.28
C VAL A 62 -2.79 -29.56 8.68
N GLY A 63 -3.77 -30.32 9.15
CA GLY A 63 -5.06 -29.81 9.60
C GLY A 63 -5.90 -29.12 8.52
N ARG A 64 -6.71 -28.14 8.95
CA ARG A 64 -7.65 -27.41 8.10
C ARG A 64 -6.94 -26.23 7.41
N LYS A 65 -6.78 -26.28 6.09
CA LYS A 65 -6.22 -25.17 5.31
C LYS A 65 -7.05 -23.88 5.52
N PRO A 66 -6.43 -22.74 5.90
CA PRO A 66 -7.14 -21.47 6.06
C PRO A 66 -7.74 -20.95 4.75
N PRO A 67 -8.87 -20.22 4.75
CA PRO A 67 -9.52 -19.78 3.52
C PRO A 67 -8.63 -18.90 2.61
N VAL A 68 -7.82 -18.02 3.22
CA VAL A 68 -6.95 -17.10 2.47
C VAL A 68 -5.83 -17.81 1.70
N SER A 69 -5.42 -19.02 2.13
CA SER A 69 -4.49 -19.85 1.37
C SER A 69 -4.94 -20.08 -0.08
N ALA A 70 -6.25 -20.10 -0.34
CA ALA A 70 -6.79 -20.26 -1.69
C ALA A 70 -6.31 -19.19 -2.68
N PHE A 71 -5.92 -17.99 -2.23
CA PHE A 71 -5.43 -16.90 -3.07
C PHE A 71 -3.95 -17.01 -3.45
N TYR A 72 -3.23 -18.03 -2.98
CA TYR A 72 -1.93 -18.38 -3.55
C TYR A 72 -2.05 -19.10 -4.91
N ALA A 73 -1.01 -19.00 -5.72
CA ALA A 73 -0.88 -19.75 -6.96
C ALA A 73 -0.74 -21.27 -6.70
N ARG A 74 -1.37 -22.08 -7.55
CA ARG A 74 -1.27 -23.55 -7.54
C ARG A 74 0.05 -24.03 -8.17
N ARG A 75 1.15 -23.79 -7.47
CA ARG A 75 2.49 -24.32 -7.76
C ARG A 75 3.16 -24.70 -6.44
N PRO A 76 4.21 -25.54 -6.43
CA PRO A 76 5.00 -25.76 -5.21
C PRO A 76 5.36 -24.41 -4.57
N PRO A 77 5.33 -24.27 -3.24
CA PRO A 77 5.83 -23.08 -2.59
C PRO A 77 7.35 -22.98 -2.71
N LEU A 78 7.91 -21.84 -2.32
CA LEU A 78 9.37 -21.65 -2.26
C LEU A 78 9.84 -21.35 -0.84
N LEU A 79 10.79 -22.14 -0.34
CA LEU A 79 11.57 -21.78 0.83
C LEU A 79 12.87 -21.11 0.36
N ARG A 80 13.02 -19.82 0.65
CA ARG A 80 14.20 -19.04 0.28
C ARG A 80 15.07 -18.79 1.50
N LEU A 81 16.32 -19.26 1.49
CA LEU A 81 17.32 -18.91 2.49
C LEU A 81 18.15 -17.72 1.98
N VAL A 82 18.27 -16.68 2.80
CA VAL A 82 19.08 -15.49 2.51
C VAL A 82 20.19 -15.42 3.55
N THR A 83 21.46 -15.44 3.13
CA THR A 83 22.62 -15.51 4.05
C THR A 83 23.65 -14.41 3.77
N GLY A 84 24.70 -14.35 4.59
CA GLY A 84 25.89 -13.54 4.34
C GLY A 84 27.01 -14.29 3.60
N LEU A 85 26.80 -15.55 3.18
CA LEU A 85 27.83 -16.44 2.59
C LEU A 85 29.11 -16.50 3.44
N CYS A 86 28.94 -16.57 4.77
CA CYS A 86 30.04 -16.63 5.72
C CYS A 86 30.55 -18.07 5.92
N GLU A 87 31.76 -18.22 6.44
CA GLU A 87 32.25 -19.52 6.93
C GLU A 87 31.40 -20.01 8.13
N GLY A 88 31.46 -21.30 8.44
CA GLY A 88 30.78 -21.87 9.62
C GLY A 88 29.26 -21.94 9.45
N ALA A 89 28.50 -21.31 10.36
CA ALA A 89 27.06 -21.50 10.47
C ALA A 89 26.24 -21.23 9.19
N ASP A 90 26.59 -20.19 8.41
CA ASP A 90 25.91 -19.89 7.13
C ASP A 90 26.09 -21.02 6.10
N THR A 91 27.24 -21.69 6.13
CA THR A 91 27.56 -22.83 5.25
C THR A 91 26.81 -24.09 5.66
N VAL A 92 26.65 -24.33 6.96
CA VAL A 92 25.78 -25.41 7.49
C VAL A 92 24.35 -25.20 7.01
N ALA A 93 23.80 -23.99 7.17
CA ALA A 93 22.45 -23.66 6.73
C ALA A 93 22.24 -23.85 5.22
N ALA A 94 23.22 -23.49 4.39
CA ALA A 94 23.18 -23.75 2.95
C ALA A 94 23.18 -25.25 2.62
N ARG A 95 24.05 -26.06 3.26
CA ARG A 95 24.11 -27.53 3.07
C ARG A 95 22.86 -28.25 3.58
N VAL A 96 22.20 -27.74 4.62
CA VAL A 96 20.91 -28.25 5.08
C VAL A 96 19.81 -27.92 4.07
N LEU A 97 19.78 -26.70 3.53
CA LEU A 97 18.82 -26.32 2.48
C LEU A 97 18.97 -27.16 1.20
N ASP A 98 20.20 -27.43 0.75
CA ASP A 98 20.47 -28.26 -0.42
C ASP A 98 20.04 -29.73 -0.25
N ARG A 99 19.90 -30.21 1.00
CA ARG A 99 19.42 -31.57 1.34
C ARG A 99 17.96 -31.62 1.78
N LEU A 100 17.26 -30.48 1.83
CA LEU A 100 15.90 -30.40 2.31
C LEU A 100 14.92 -30.96 1.27
N HIS A 101 14.35 -32.13 1.57
CA HIS A 101 13.32 -32.78 0.78
C HIS A 101 12.02 -32.87 1.59
N ILE A 102 10.88 -32.53 0.98
CA ILE A 102 9.54 -32.67 1.59
C ILE A 102 8.70 -33.59 0.69
N ALA A 103 8.51 -34.83 1.14
CA ALA A 103 7.71 -35.82 0.43
C ALA A 103 6.18 -35.56 0.57
N PRO A 104 5.35 -36.04 -0.38
CA PRO A 104 3.90 -36.09 -0.23
C PRO A 104 3.45 -36.91 0.99
N ASP A 105 2.33 -36.55 1.60
CA ASP A 105 1.72 -37.43 2.62
C ASP A 105 1.28 -38.75 1.98
N GLY A 106 1.70 -39.87 2.59
CA GLY A 106 1.43 -41.21 2.07
C GLY A 106 2.43 -41.70 1.00
N ALA A 107 3.46 -40.92 0.67
CA ALA A 107 4.60 -41.46 -0.07
C ALA A 107 5.29 -42.56 0.78
N GLY A 108 5.57 -43.71 0.16
CA GLY A 108 6.41 -44.74 0.76
C GLY A 108 7.87 -44.27 0.86
N PRO A 109 8.70 -44.92 1.71
CA PRO A 109 10.10 -44.52 1.90
C PRO A 109 10.93 -44.58 0.61
N ASP A 110 10.58 -45.47 -0.33
CA ASP A 110 11.23 -45.61 -1.64
C ASP A 110 10.52 -44.81 -2.75
N GLY A 111 9.51 -44.01 -2.41
CA GLY A 111 8.73 -43.24 -3.35
C GLY A 111 9.51 -42.06 -3.91
N ALA A 112 10.07 -42.21 -5.11
CA ALA A 112 10.66 -41.12 -5.91
C ALA A 112 9.57 -40.15 -6.44
N GLY A 113 8.84 -39.51 -5.52
CA GLY A 113 7.85 -38.49 -5.80
C GLY A 113 8.49 -37.10 -5.89
N ASP A 114 7.85 -36.21 -6.65
CA ASP A 114 8.28 -34.81 -6.76
C ASP A 114 8.26 -34.11 -5.39
N ASP A 115 9.29 -33.31 -5.12
CA ASP A 115 9.37 -32.46 -3.93
C ASP A 115 8.13 -31.54 -3.80
N CYS A 116 7.52 -31.55 -2.62
CA CYS A 116 6.37 -30.70 -2.32
C CYS A 116 6.73 -29.23 -2.08
N ILE A 117 8.01 -28.87 -2.13
CA ILE A 117 8.54 -27.51 -2.03
C ILE A 117 9.66 -27.30 -3.06
N GLU A 118 9.93 -26.06 -3.46
CA GLU A 118 11.21 -25.69 -4.06
C GLU A 118 12.11 -24.99 -3.02
N THR A 119 13.42 -25.09 -3.18
CA THR A 119 14.42 -24.40 -2.34
C THR A 119 15.29 -23.44 -3.16
N GLU A 120 15.53 -22.25 -2.62
CA GLU A 120 16.36 -21.22 -3.25
C GLU A 120 17.34 -20.62 -2.25
N LEU A 121 18.62 -20.56 -2.62
CA LEU A 121 19.62 -19.79 -1.89
C LEU A 121 19.69 -18.38 -2.48
N ALA A 122 19.90 -17.39 -1.62
CA ALA A 122 20.21 -16.02 -2.00
C ALA A 122 21.18 -15.40 -0.98
N ALA A 123 21.81 -14.29 -1.36
CA ALA A 123 22.81 -13.66 -0.51
C ALA A 123 22.68 -12.14 -0.46
N VAL A 124 23.13 -11.57 0.65
CA VAL A 124 23.39 -10.14 0.80
C VAL A 124 24.84 -9.97 1.23
N LEU A 125 25.62 -9.19 0.48
CA LEU A 125 27.03 -8.95 0.74
C LEU A 125 27.30 -7.47 1.11
N PRO A 126 28.26 -7.22 2.02
CA PRO A 126 28.56 -5.88 2.53
C PRO A 126 29.30 -5.01 1.51
N PHE A 127 29.95 -5.62 0.53
CA PHE A 127 30.77 -5.02 -0.53
C PHE A 127 30.91 -6.01 -1.70
N ASP A 128 31.65 -5.64 -2.75
CA ASP A 128 31.73 -6.40 -4.00
C ASP A 128 32.21 -7.86 -3.83
N LEU A 129 31.76 -8.71 -4.76
CA LEU A 129 31.97 -10.16 -4.70
C LEU A 129 33.46 -10.56 -4.67
N PRO A 130 34.36 -10.01 -5.53
CA PRO A 130 35.80 -10.24 -5.41
C PRO A 130 36.39 -9.83 -4.05
N SER A 131 36.10 -8.63 -3.56
CA SER A 131 36.57 -8.17 -2.25
C SER A 131 36.03 -9.03 -1.10
N TYR A 132 34.77 -9.48 -1.19
CA TYR A 132 34.19 -10.38 -0.19
C TYR A 132 34.86 -11.74 -0.17
N ARG A 133 35.08 -12.36 -1.33
CA ARG A 133 35.85 -13.59 -1.48
C ARG A 133 37.26 -13.44 -0.91
N ALA A 134 37.97 -12.36 -1.26
CA ALA A 134 39.31 -12.05 -0.75
C ALA A 134 39.36 -11.80 0.77
N SER A 135 38.22 -11.44 1.40
CA SER A 135 38.10 -11.30 2.85
C SER A 135 37.94 -12.63 3.62
N ARG A 136 37.68 -13.74 2.90
CA ARG A 136 37.54 -15.10 3.43
C ARG A 136 38.88 -15.85 3.49
N ALA A 137 38.94 -16.89 4.31
CA ALA A 137 40.08 -17.82 4.30
C ALA A 137 40.21 -18.55 2.94
N PRO A 138 41.42 -18.79 2.40
CA PRO A 138 41.59 -19.34 1.04
C PRO A 138 41.01 -20.74 0.83
N ASP A 139 41.03 -21.56 1.87
CA ASP A 139 40.42 -22.90 1.93
C ASP A 139 38.89 -22.87 1.82
N PHE A 140 38.25 -21.76 2.23
CA PHE A 140 36.81 -21.56 2.07
C PHE A 140 36.41 -21.11 0.65
N HIS A 141 37.34 -20.63 -0.18
CA HIS A 141 37.02 -20.06 -1.49
C HIS A 141 36.20 -21.01 -2.41
N PRO A 142 36.48 -22.33 -2.50
CA PRO A 142 35.68 -23.24 -3.32
C PRO A 142 34.24 -23.44 -2.81
N GLU A 143 34.05 -23.43 -1.50
CA GLU A 143 32.72 -23.54 -0.86
C GLU A 143 31.91 -22.24 -1.09
N PHE A 144 32.56 -21.08 -0.94
CA PHE A 144 31.98 -19.78 -1.29
C PHE A 144 31.56 -19.73 -2.77
N ASP A 145 32.44 -20.11 -3.69
CA ASP A 145 32.15 -20.09 -5.14
C ASP A 145 30.99 -21.04 -5.49
N ARG A 146 30.89 -22.21 -4.84
CA ARG A 146 29.73 -23.12 -4.98
C ARG A 146 28.44 -22.47 -4.50
N GLN A 147 28.44 -21.84 -3.32
CA GLN A 147 27.24 -21.19 -2.77
C GLN A 147 26.80 -20.01 -3.64
N VAL A 148 27.74 -19.19 -4.14
CA VAL A 148 27.44 -18.10 -5.08
C VAL A 148 26.82 -18.63 -6.38
N ALA A 149 27.34 -19.72 -6.93
CA ALA A 149 26.78 -20.37 -8.12
C ALA A 149 25.38 -20.97 -7.89
N ARG A 150 25.06 -21.36 -6.64
CA ARG A 150 23.75 -21.86 -6.21
C ARG A 150 22.74 -20.75 -5.90
N CYS A 151 23.18 -19.51 -5.68
CA CYS A 151 22.30 -18.37 -5.42
C CYS A 151 21.46 -18.02 -6.64
N ALA A 152 20.15 -17.78 -6.48
CA ALA A 152 19.36 -17.13 -7.54
C ALA A 152 19.74 -15.65 -7.69
N TYR A 153 20.12 -15.00 -6.59
CA TYR A 153 20.63 -13.63 -6.61
C TYR A 153 21.57 -13.32 -5.44
N VAL A 154 22.43 -12.33 -5.66
CA VAL A 154 23.34 -11.77 -4.66
C VAL A 154 23.18 -10.25 -4.64
N VAL A 155 22.63 -9.68 -3.57
CA VAL A 155 22.58 -8.21 -3.40
C VAL A 155 23.92 -7.74 -2.86
N VAL A 156 24.56 -6.81 -3.57
CA VAL A 156 25.87 -6.25 -3.21
C VAL A 156 25.70 -4.81 -2.76
N ALA A 157 26.01 -4.53 -1.50
CA ALA A 157 26.03 -3.18 -0.94
C ALA A 157 27.33 -2.42 -1.32
N ASP A 158 27.32 -1.10 -1.09
CA ASP A 158 28.43 -0.18 -1.39
C ASP A 158 29.40 0.02 -0.20
N GLY A 159 29.59 -1.00 0.63
CA GLY A 159 30.61 -0.94 1.68
C GLY A 159 32.03 -0.91 1.11
N ILE A 160 32.98 -0.50 1.95
CA ILE A 160 34.41 -0.52 1.61
C ILE A 160 35.07 -1.60 2.45
N TYR A 161 35.72 -2.57 1.81
CA TYR A 161 36.60 -3.50 2.50
C TYR A 161 37.98 -2.86 2.69
N ASP A 162 38.26 -2.46 3.93
CA ASP A 162 39.55 -1.93 4.34
C ASP A 162 40.11 -2.91 5.39
N LYS A 163 41.11 -3.70 5.01
CA LYS A 163 41.75 -4.64 5.94
C LYS A 163 42.73 -3.83 6.78
N PRO A 164 42.54 -3.73 8.11
CA PRO A 164 43.50 -3.01 8.95
C PRO A 164 44.87 -3.70 8.85
N ASP A 165 45.85 -2.91 8.45
CA ASP A 165 47.25 -3.28 8.48
C ASP A 165 47.71 -3.28 9.95
N PRO A 166 48.14 -4.43 10.52
CA PRO A 166 48.53 -4.51 11.93
C PRO A 166 49.78 -3.67 12.24
N ASP A 167 50.62 -3.38 11.24
CA ASP A 167 51.89 -2.66 11.40
C ASP A 167 51.76 -1.15 11.12
N ALA A 168 50.58 -0.69 10.70
CA ALA A 168 50.32 0.72 10.43
C ALA A 168 50.19 1.53 11.73
N ALA A 169 51.29 2.16 12.15
CA ALA A 169 51.40 3.00 13.35
C ALA A 169 50.46 4.25 13.43
N ALA A 170 49.58 4.45 12.45
CA ALA A 170 48.63 5.56 12.39
C ALA A 170 47.24 5.17 12.93
N SER A 171 46.97 5.52 14.19
CA SER A 171 45.70 5.27 14.91
C SER A 171 44.45 5.66 14.08
N GLU A 172 44.50 6.77 13.36
CA GLU A 172 43.37 7.26 12.53
C GLU A 172 43.00 6.31 11.39
N ARG A 173 43.98 5.70 10.71
CA ARG A 173 43.71 4.76 9.62
C ARG A 173 43.09 3.47 10.13
N LEU A 174 43.57 2.97 11.27
CA LEU A 174 42.99 1.81 11.96
C LEU A 174 41.55 2.08 12.40
N ALA A 175 41.28 3.28 12.94
CA ALA A 175 39.94 3.72 13.31
C ALA A 175 38.99 3.79 12.10
N LEU A 176 39.44 4.39 10.98
CA LEU A 176 38.63 4.47 9.75
C LEU A 176 38.38 3.08 9.13
N ALA A 177 39.38 2.21 9.06
CA ALA A 177 39.20 0.85 8.54
C ALA A 177 38.21 0.04 9.39
N SER A 178 38.29 0.16 10.72
CA SER A 178 37.32 -0.41 11.66
C SER A 178 35.91 0.16 11.46
N GLN A 179 35.79 1.48 11.29
CA GLN A 179 34.52 2.17 11.02
C GLN A 179 33.88 1.72 9.71
N ARG A 180 34.63 1.71 8.60
CA ARG A 180 34.21 1.23 7.27
C ARG A 180 33.68 -0.19 7.34
N ARG A 181 34.48 -1.09 7.91
CA ARG A 181 34.11 -2.49 8.10
C ARG A 181 32.83 -2.62 8.93
N GLY A 182 32.77 -2.00 10.10
CA GLY A 182 31.61 -2.07 10.98
C GLY A 182 30.34 -1.48 10.37
N ARG A 183 30.47 -0.42 9.55
CA ARG A 183 29.36 0.16 8.79
C ARG A 183 28.88 -0.76 7.65
N ALA A 184 29.81 -1.39 6.93
CA ALA A 184 29.49 -2.31 5.84
C ALA A 184 28.74 -3.57 6.33
N TYR A 185 29.20 -4.21 7.42
CA TYR A 185 28.48 -5.36 8.00
C TYR A 185 27.13 -4.98 8.61
N ARG A 186 26.97 -3.77 9.17
CA ARG A 186 25.65 -3.26 9.57
C ARG A 186 24.72 -2.99 8.40
N ALA A 187 25.25 -2.54 7.25
CA ALA A 187 24.47 -2.38 6.03
C ALA A 187 24.03 -3.74 5.47
N GLN A 188 24.91 -4.74 5.46
CA GLN A 188 24.58 -6.13 5.11
C GLN A 188 23.47 -6.69 6.01
N SER A 189 23.63 -6.60 7.33
CA SER A 189 22.63 -7.04 8.32
C SER A 189 21.29 -6.32 8.13
N ALA A 190 21.30 -5.00 7.97
CA ALA A 190 20.07 -4.24 7.73
C ALA A 190 19.37 -4.68 6.44
N LEU A 191 20.10 -4.84 5.33
CA LEU A 191 19.58 -5.30 4.03
C LEU A 191 19.03 -6.74 4.11
N LEU A 192 19.76 -7.66 4.73
CA LEU A 192 19.34 -9.04 4.98
C LEU A 192 17.95 -9.11 5.61
N LEU A 193 17.67 -8.25 6.60
CA LEU A 193 16.37 -8.18 7.26
C LEU A 193 15.23 -7.68 6.33
N ARG A 194 15.53 -6.91 5.27
CA ARG A 194 14.53 -6.52 4.24
C ARG A 194 14.36 -7.56 3.13
N HIS A 195 15.13 -8.63 3.21
CA HIS A 195 14.97 -9.85 2.42
C HIS A 195 14.42 -11.02 3.24
N ALA A 196 14.08 -10.82 4.53
CA ALA A 196 13.56 -11.85 5.43
C ALA A 196 12.09 -11.63 5.77
N ASP A 197 11.38 -12.73 6.07
CA ASP A 197 10.10 -12.75 6.77
C ASP A 197 10.26 -13.34 8.19
N LEU A 198 11.31 -14.14 8.39
CA LEU A 198 11.72 -14.77 9.63
C LEU A 198 13.26 -14.72 9.71
N LEU A 199 13.83 -14.29 10.84
CA LEU A 199 15.27 -14.42 11.06
C LEU A 199 15.57 -15.74 11.79
N VAL A 200 16.48 -16.55 11.25
CA VAL A 200 17.10 -17.68 11.94
C VAL A 200 18.50 -17.23 12.38
N ALA A 201 18.73 -17.18 13.69
CA ALA A 201 19.96 -16.68 14.30
C ALA A 201 20.68 -17.81 15.04
N ALA A 202 21.90 -18.16 14.64
CA ALA A 202 22.68 -19.25 15.25
C ALA A 202 23.91 -18.69 15.98
N ALA A 203 23.87 -18.65 17.32
CA ALA A 203 24.94 -18.10 18.15
C ALA A 203 25.00 -18.70 19.57
N ASP A 204 26.15 -18.49 20.21
CA ASP A 204 26.26 -18.53 21.67
C ASP A 204 25.76 -17.17 22.22
N PRO A 205 24.71 -17.13 23.05
CA PRO A 205 24.17 -15.88 23.59
C PRO A 205 25.14 -15.14 24.52
N ASN A 206 26.18 -15.79 25.02
CA ASN A 206 27.20 -15.20 25.88
C ASN A 206 28.40 -14.64 25.10
N ALA A 207 28.45 -14.83 23.78
CA ALA A 207 29.54 -14.33 22.95
C ALA A 207 29.52 -12.79 22.87
N PRO A 208 30.68 -12.12 22.75
CA PRO A 208 30.71 -10.67 22.58
C PRO A 208 30.09 -10.26 21.24
N ALA A 209 29.13 -9.33 21.30
CA ALA A 209 28.52 -8.73 20.12
C ALA A 209 29.58 -7.97 19.30
N LYS A 210 29.46 -8.03 17.97
CA LYS A 210 30.35 -7.35 17.01
C LYS A 210 29.51 -6.53 16.02
N PRO A 211 30.06 -5.42 15.47
CA PRO A 211 29.41 -4.63 14.42
C PRO A 211 28.87 -5.48 13.26
N GLY A 212 27.54 -5.53 13.11
CA GLY A 212 26.81 -6.31 12.11
C GLY A 212 26.80 -7.84 12.33
N GLY A 213 27.22 -8.33 13.51
CA GLY A 213 27.18 -9.75 13.86
C GLY A 213 25.78 -10.22 14.31
N THR A 214 25.62 -11.52 14.52
CA THR A 214 24.33 -12.15 14.89
C THR A 214 23.65 -11.46 16.08
N LEU A 215 24.37 -11.22 17.18
CA LEU A 215 23.78 -10.64 18.39
C LEU A 215 23.41 -9.15 18.28
N GLU A 216 23.95 -8.41 17.30
CA GLU A 216 23.44 -7.05 16.95
C GLU A 216 22.29 -7.14 15.92
N THR A 217 22.27 -8.20 15.11
CA THR A 217 21.22 -8.44 14.10
C THR A 217 19.90 -8.88 14.72
N VAL A 218 19.92 -9.67 15.81
CA VAL A 218 18.69 -10.09 16.54
C VAL A 218 17.83 -8.90 17.00
N PRO A 219 18.33 -7.95 17.82
CA PRO A 219 17.52 -6.80 18.22
C PRO A 219 17.16 -5.88 17.05
N ALA A 220 17.99 -5.81 16.00
CA ALA A 220 17.65 -5.09 14.78
C ALA A 220 16.49 -5.74 14.01
N ALA A 221 16.34 -7.07 14.07
CA ALA A 221 15.23 -7.81 13.47
C ALA A 221 13.92 -7.56 14.23
N LEU A 222 13.95 -7.67 15.56
CA LEU A 222 12.81 -7.39 16.43
C LEU A 222 12.31 -5.94 16.22
N ALA A 223 13.22 -4.97 16.14
CA ALA A 223 12.92 -3.58 15.81
C ALA A 223 12.39 -3.34 14.37
N CYS A 224 12.51 -4.33 13.48
CA CYS A 224 11.91 -4.34 12.14
C CYS A 224 10.62 -5.19 12.07
N ASP A 225 10.04 -5.53 13.23
CA ASP A 225 8.86 -6.40 13.34
C ASP A 225 9.07 -7.72 12.58
N LEU A 226 10.19 -8.38 12.89
CA LEU A 226 10.53 -9.73 12.42
C LEU A 226 10.62 -10.67 13.62
N PRO A 227 9.89 -11.80 13.63
CA PRO A 227 10.16 -12.87 14.57
C PRO A 227 11.57 -13.44 14.37
N VAL A 228 12.16 -13.98 15.44
CA VAL A 228 13.49 -14.58 15.43
C VAL A 228 13.42 -16.01 15.98
N LEU A 229 13.88 -16.99 15.21
CA LEU A 229 14.26 -18.30 15.73
C LEU A 229 15.73 -18.28 16.13
N PHE A 230 15.98 -18.31 17.43
CA PHE A 230 17.34 -18.32 17.98
C PHE A 230 17.76 -19.76 18.29
N ILE A 231 18.85 -20.21 17.66
CA ILE A 231 19.48 -21.51 17.89
C ILE A 231 20.72 -21.30 18.76
N ASN A 232 20.72 -21.87 19.96
CA ASN A 232 21.87 -21.79 20.86
C ASN A 232 22.91 -22.84 20.43
N THR A 233 23.99 -22.40 19.77
CA THR A 233 25.03 -23.31 19.24
C THR A 233 25.83 -24.06 20.30
N VAL A 234 25.62 -23.78 21.60
CA VAL A 234 26.25 -24.52 22.72
C VAL A 234 25.30 -25.54 23.33
N ARG A 235 23.98 -25.29 23.31
CA ARG A 235 22.95 -26.15 23.94
C ARG A 235 22.07 -26.93 22.95
N GLY A 236 22.12 -26.63 21.66
CA GLY A 236 21.31 -27.28 20.61
C GLY A 236 19.83 -26.90 20.55
N GLY A 237 19.31 -26.21 21.58
CA GLY A 237 17.91 -25.77 21.62
C GLY A 237 17.57 -24.65 20.63
N VAL A 238 16.26 -24.51 20.36
CA VAL A 238 15.66 -23.47 19.53
C VAL A 238 14.70 -22.66 20.39
N TRP A 239 14.70 -21.34 20.28
CA TRP A 239 13.76 -20.44 20.94
C TRP A 239 13.10 -19.52 19.93
N LEU A 240 11.80 -19.26 20.07
CA LEU A 240 11.09 -18.24 19.31
C LEU A 240 11.07 -16.95 20.14
N ILE A 241 11.57 -15.86 19.54
CA ILE A 241 11.55 -14.51 20.09
C ILE A 241 10.60 -13.67 19.23
N ARG A 242 9.54 -13.14 19.83
CA ARG A 242 8.58 -12.25 19.18
C ARG A 242 9.04 -10.79 19.24
N PRO A 243 8.63 -9.92 18.31
CA PRO A 243 9.07 -8.51 18.26
C PRO A 243 8.91 -7.68 19.55
N ALA A 244 8.02 -8.08 20.46
CA ALA A 244 7.80 -7.42 21.75
C ALA A 244 8.60 -8.02 22.93
N GLU A 245 9.32 -9.13 22.71
CA GLU A 245 10.11 -9.86 23.71
C GLU A 245 11.59 -9.45 23.64
N ASP A 246 12.32 -9.54 24.76
CA ASP A 246 13.78 -9.43 24.76
C ASP A 246 14.46 -10.81 24.69
N LEU A 247 15.71 -10.83 24.20
CA LEU A 247 16.49 -12.05 23.99
C LEU A 247 16.73 -12.83 25.30
N ALA A 248 16.96 -12.16 26.43
CA ALA A 248 17.27 -12.82 27.69
C ALA A 248 16.01 -13.44 28.31
N GLY A 249 14.89 -12.72 28.28
CA GLY A 249 13.57 -13.21 28.71
C GLY A 249 13.11 -14.42 27.89
N ALA A 250 13.22 -14.35 26.56
CA ALA A 250 12.85 -15.47 25.68
C ALA A 250 13.73 -16.71 25.91
N LEU A 251 15.05 -16.55 26.08
CA LEU A 251 15.98 -17.66 26.37
C LEU A 251 15.84 -18.26 27.77
N ALA A 252 15.18 -17.56 28.70
CA ALA A 252 14.81 -18.11 30.01
C ALA A 252 13.55 -19.01 29.93
N GLY A 253 12.77 -18.90 28.86
CA GLY A 253 11.63 -19.76 28.57
C GLY A 253 12.01 -21.16 28.05
N PRO A 254 11.02 -22.06 27.93
CA PRO A 254 11.23 -23.37 27.32
C PRO A 254 11.62 -23.23 25.84
N PRO A 255 12.36 -24.20 25.27
CA PRO A 255 12.57 -24.27 23.83
C PRO A 255 11.25 -24.34 23.05
N CYS A 256 11.28 -23.75 21.85
CA CYS A 256 10.22 -23.76 20.85
C CYS A 256 9.96 -25.19 20.35
N THR A 257 8.69 -25.58 20.22
CA THR A 257 8.29 -26.89 19.69
C THR A 257 8.03 -26.85 18.19
N ASP A 258 7.95 -28.02 17.55
CA ASP A 258 7.53 -28.15 16.14
C ASP A 258 6.12 -27.56 15.89
N ALA A 259 5.25 -27.56 16.90
CA ALA A 259 3.92 -26.94 16.82
C ALA A 259 4.01 -25.40 16.82
N ASP A 260 4.81 -24.82 17.73
CA ASP A 260 5.07 -23.37 17.76
C ASP A 260 5.68 -22.86 16.43
N LEU A 261 6.58 -23.68 15.84
CA LEU A 261 7.17 -23.44 14.52
C LEU A 261 6.13 -23.46 13.40
N ALA A 262 5.22 -24.45 13.40
CA ALA A 262 4.14 -24.54 12.43
C ALA A 262 3.12 -23.38 12.56
N ASP A 263 2.78 -23.01 13.78
CA ASP A 263 1.89 -21.88 14.06
C ASP A 263 2.53 -20.54 13.64
N LEU A 264 3.83 -20.36 13.87
CA LEU A 264 4.59 -19.20 13.39
C LEU A 264 4.58 -19.09 11.86
N VAL A 265 4.89 -20.17 11.14
CA VAL A 265 4.85 -20.20 9.67
C VAL A 265 3.44 -19.89 9.16
N THR A 266 2.42 -20.39 9.86
CA THR A 266 1.01 -20.10 9.57
C THR A 266 0.71 -18.62 9.77
N ALA A 267 1.07 -18.02 10.90
CA ALA A 267 0.86 -16.60 11.17
C ALA A 267 1.55 -15.70 10.13
N ILE A 268 2.77 -16.04 9.70
CA ILE A 268 3.51 -15.29 8.67
C ILE A 268 2.82 -15.39 7.30
N LEU A 269 2.41 -16.59 6.87
CA LEU A 269 1.88 -16.84 5.52
C LEU A 269 0.37 -16.55 5.39
N VAL A 270 -0.36 -16.46 6.49
CA VAL A 270 -1.83 -16.42 6.48
C VAL A 270 -2.35 -15.18 7.22
N GLY A 271 -1.51 -14.54 8.04
CA GLY A 271 -1.87 -13.43 8.91
C GLY A 271 -2.29 -13.88 10.32
N PRO A 272 -2.53 -12.95 11.25
CA PRO A 272 -2.96 -13.27 12.61
C PRO A 272 -4.35 -13.90 12.69
N ASP A 273 -5.22 -13.67 11.69
CA ASP A 273 -6.64 -14.05 11.68
C ASP A 273 -6.91 -15.56 11.48
N VAL A 274 -5.95 -16.44 11.78
CA VAL A 274 -6.14 -17.90 11.72
C VAL A 274 -6.75 -18.44 13.02
N GLY A 275 -6.58 -17.71 14.13
CA GLY A 275 -7.05 -18.08 15.46
C GLY A 275 -8.56 -17.91 15.73
N LEU A 276 -9.42 -17.80 14.70
CA LEU A 276 -10.85 -17.45 14.86
C LEU A 276 -11.72 -18.48 15.61
N ALA A 277 -11.13 -19.53 16.20
CA ALA A 277 -11.83 -20.49 17.05
C ALA A 277 -12.44 -19.85 18.31
N GLY A 278 -11.89 -18.73 18.80
CA GLY A 278 -12.45 -17.92 19.89
C GLY A 278 -13.03 -16.56 19.46
N ALA A 279 -12.95 -16.22 18.17
CA ALA A 279 -13.22 -14.87 17.67
C ALA A 279 -14.67 -14.41 17.81
N ASP A 280 -14.88 -13.12 18.01
CA ASP A 280 -16.21 -12.53 18.09
C ASP A 280 -16.93 -12.44 16.71
N GLN A 281 -18.15 -11.90 16.69
CA GLN A 281 -18.91 -11.76 15.45
C GLN A 281 -18.35 -10.69 14.49
N ALA A 282 -17.76 -9.61 15.02
CA ALA A 282 -17.14 -8.54 14.26
C ALA A 282 -15.84 -9.01 13.60
N GLU A 283 -14.97 -9.72 14.32
CA GLU A 283 -13.74 -10.31 13.76
C GLU A 283 -14.06 -11.28 12.60
N ARG A 284 -15.06 -12.15 12.80
CA ARG A 284 -15.56 -13.05 11.74
C ARG A 284 -16.24 -12.31 10.58
N GLN A 285 -16.76 -11.11 10.78
CA GLN A 285 -17.26 -10.27 9.69
C GLN A 285 -16.10 -9.62 8.93
N ALA A 286 -15.15 -9.00 9.63
CA ALA A 286 -13.96 -8.40 9.05
C ALA A 286 -13.17 -9.41 8.19
N HIS A 287 -12.96 -10.63 8.70
CA HIS A 287 -12.33 -11.71 7.93
C HIS A 287 -13.10 -12.05 6.64
N ARG A 288 -14.43 -12.15 6.70
CA ARG A 288 -15.27 -12.40 5.50
C ARG A 288 -15.23 -11.25 4.50
N GLU A 289 -15.10 -10.01 4.96
CA GLU A 289 -14.95 -8.83 4.10
C GLU A 289 -13.56 -8.76 3.47
N GLY A 290 -12.51 -9.12 4.22
CA GLY A 290 -11.15 -9.33 3.72
C GLY A 290 -11.09 -10.37 2.61
N LEU A 291 -11.69 -11.56 2.81
CA LEU A 291 -11.78 -12.58 1.76
C LEU A 291 -12.48 -12.05 0.49
N ARG A 292 -13.60 -11.33 0.63
CA ARG A 292 -14.31 -10.70 -0.51
C ARG A 292 -13.46 -9.65 -1.24
N LEU A 293 -12.58 -8.94 -0.54
CA LEU A 293 -11.62 -8.02 -1.15
C LEU A 293 -10.59 -8.78 -1.99
N LEU A 294 -10.10 -9.93 -1.52
CA LEU A 294 -9.18 -10.78 -2.27
C LEU A 294 -9.83 -11.44 -3.49
N GLU A 295 -11.07 -11.94 -3.34
CA GLU A 295 -11.91 -12.42 -4.45
C GLU A 295 -12.09 -11.31 -5.51
N GLU A 296 -12.46 -10.10 -5.10
CA GLU A 296 -12.57 -8.98 -6.04
C GLU A 296 -11.22 -8.64 -6.69
N TYR A 297 -10.13 -8.65 -5.92
CA TYR A 297 -8.82 -8.24 -6.41
C TYR A 297 -8.30 -9.19 -7.51
N PHE A 298 -8.36 -10.51 -7.28
CA PHE A 298 -7.82 -11.53 -8.17
C PHE A 298 -8.82 -12.13 -9.17
N ASP A 299 -10.08 -12.32 -8.78
CA ASP A 299 -11.08 -13.06 -9.56
C ASP A 299 -12.23 -12.18 -10.07
N GLY A 300 -12.48 -11.04 -9.41
CA GLY A 300 -13.39 -10.01 -9.88
C GLY A 300 -12.95 -9.48 -11.24
N ALA A 301 -13.89 -9.11 -12.10
CA ALA A 301 -13.62 -8.71 -13.48
C ALA A 301 -12.40 -7.77 -13.63
N ALA A 302 -11.54 -8.02 -14.63
CA ALA A 302 -10.23 -7.36 -14.84
C ALA A 302 -10.29 -5.82 -14.83
N ALA A 303 -11.44 -5.27 -15.17
CA ALA A 303 -11.90 -4.01 -14.63
C ALA A 303 -13.35 -4.16 -14.14
N PRO A 304 -13.80 -3.34 -13.16
CA PRO A 304 -15.19 -3.36 -12.69
C PRO A 304 -16.18 -3.26 -13.87
N PRO A 305 -17.33 -3.97 -13.81
CA PRO A 305 -17.77 -4.91 -14.86
C PRO A 305 -18.34 -4.31 -16.16
N ARG A 306 -17.70 -3.29 -16.77
CA ARG A 306 -18.21 -2.55 -17.94
C ARG A 306 -17.13 -2.08 -18.94
N TRP A 307 -16.15 -2.93 -19.24
CA TRP A 307 -15.35 -2.80 -20.46
C TRP A 307 -15.96 -3.66 -21.58
N ARG A 308 -16.38 -3.01 -22.67
CA ARG A 308 -16.62 -3.71 -23.95
C ARG A 308 -15.30 -3.80 -24.72
N HIS A 309 -15.22 -4.72 -25.69
CA HIS A 309 -14.06 -4.94 -26.57
C HIS A 309 -13.54 -3.70 -27.33
N THR A 310 -14.25 -2.57 -27.31
CA THR A 310 -13.86 -1.30 -27.95
C THR A 310 -12.95 -0.40 -27.10
N GLY A 311 -12.54 -0.81 -25.90
CA GLY A 311 -11.59 -0.06 -25.06
C GLY A 311 -12.14 1.21 -24.37
N GLU A 312 -13.40 1.59 -24.60
CA GLU A 312 -14.02 2.72 -23.91
C GLU A 312 -14.88 2.27 -22.71
N ARG A 313 -14.41 2.56 -21.49
CA ARG A 313 -15.14 2.35 -20.22
C ARG A 313 -16.47 3.13 -20.22
N ARG A 314 -17.61 2.42 -20.15
CA ARG A 314 -18.93 3.03 -19.93
C ARG A 314 -19.04 3.45 -18.46
N ARG A 315 -18.63 4.69 -18.17
CA ARG A 315 -18.70 5.32 -16.84
C ARG A 315 -20.12 5.28 -16.31
N THR A 316 -20.29 4.98 -15.02
CA THR A 316 -21.60 5.09 -14.37
C THR A 316 -22.01 6.57 -14.28
N LEU A 317 -23.31 6.85 -14.11
CA LEU A 317 -23.78 8.23 -13.90
C LEU A 317 -23.07 8.89 -12.71
N ARG A 318 -22.84 8.15 -11.63
CA ARG A 318 -22.11 8.61 -10.41
C ARG A 318 -20.67 9.01 -10.73
N GLU A 319 -19.93 8.11 -11.39
CA GLU A 319 -18.55 8.38 -11.82
C GLU A 319 -18.49 9.58 -12.76
N TRP A 320 -19.41 9.67 -13.72
CA TRP A 320 -19.49 10.78 -14.67
C TRP A 320 -19.80 12.11 -14.00
N VAL A 321 -20.73 12.16 -13.04
CA VAL A 321 -21.05 13.34 -12.23
C VAL A 321 -19.82 13.81 -11.45
N TRP A 322 -19.17 12.92 -10.72
CA TRP A 322 -17.95 13.25 -9.97
C TRP A 322 -16.81 13.71 -10.89
N GLU A 323 -16.68 13.11 -12.06
CA GLU A 323 -15.71 13.52 -13.07
C GLU A 323 -16.03 14.90 -13.65
N GLN A 324 -17.29 15.26 -13.92
CA GLN A 324 -17.65 16.61 -14.37
C GLN A 324 -17.34 17.66 -13.30
N VAL A 325 -17.63 17.36 -12.03
CA VAL A 325 -17.27 18.22 -10.89
C VAL A 325 -15.75 18.41 -10.86
N THR A 326 -14.97 17.33 -10.75
CA THR A 326 -13.50 17.43 -10.67
C THR A 326 -12.87 18.10 -11.90
N ARG A 327 -13.36 17.83 -13.12
CA ARG A 327 -12.91 18.53 -14.35
C ARG A 327 -13.14 20.04 -14.30
N ARG A 328 -14.26 20.49 -13.73
CA ARG A 328 -14.61 21.91 -13.57
C ARG A 328 -13.70 22.64 -12.59
N PHE A 329 -13.19 21.94 -11.58
CA PHE A 329 -12.38 22.54 -10.50
C PHE A 329 -10.88 22.20 -10.57
N ALA A 330 -10.43 21.32 -11.46
CA ALA A 330 -9.00 21.07 -11.70
C ALA A 330 -8.32 22.30 -12.34
N ASP A 331 -7.02 22.50 -12.13
CA ASP A 331 -6.30 23.61 -12.78
C ASP A 331 -6.06 23.27 -14.26
N PRO A 332 -6.51 24.09 -15.22
CA PRO A 332 -6.23 23.90 -16.65
C PRO A 332 -4.74 23.68 -16.96
N LYS A 333 -3.83 24.28 -16.18
CA LYS A 333 -2.37 24.13 -16.33
C LYS A 333 -1.83 22.76 -15.90
N THR A 334 -2.62 21.98 -15.15
CA THR A 334 -2.18 20.69 -14.56
C THR A 334 -2.85 19.47 -15.16
N GLN A 335 -3.83 19.64 -16.05
CA GLN A 335 -4.47 18.52 -16.74
C GLN A 335 -3.56 18.00 -17.85
N PRO A 336 -3.31 16.68 -17.95
CA PRO A 336 -2.67 16.11 -19.13
C PRO A 336 -3.57 16.37 -20.36
N PRO A 337 -3.00 16.61 -21.55
CA PRO A 337 -3.77 16.91 -22.75
C PRO A 337 -4.70 15.75 -23.10
N THR A 338 -6.01 15.98 -22.97
CA THR A 338 -7.02 14.96 -23.26
C THR A 338 -7.02 14.69 -24.78
N PRO A 339 -6.92 13.43 -25.25
CA PRO A 339 -7.05 13.13 -26.67
C PRO A 339 -8.43 13.61 -27.18
N PRO A 340 -8.49 14.29 -28.35
CA PRO A 340 -9.69 14.97 -28.80
C PRO A 340 -10.79 13.97 -29.20
N ARG A 341 -11.99 14.15 -28.64
CA ARG A 341 -13.17 13.39 -29.08
C ARG A 341 -13.70 13.93 -30.42
N PRO A 342 -14.03 13.06 -31.40
CA PRO A 342 -14.19 13.46 -32.81
C PRO A 342 -15.54 14.13 -33.19
N ARG A 343 -16.27 14.78 -32.26
CA ARG A 343 -17.65 15.28 -32.54
C ARG A 343 -17.97 16.73 -32.14
N ALA A 344 -16.97 17.62 -32.02
CA ALA A 344 -17.21 19.07 -31.84
C ALA A 344 -16.22 19.96 -32.61
N ALA A 345 -16.29 19.95 -33.95
CA ALA A 345 -15.30 20.55 -34.85
C ALA A 345 -15.17 22.10 -34.80
N TRP A 346 -16.17 22.80 -34.25
CA TRP A 346 -16.16 24.25 -34.00
C TRP A 346 -15.44 24.56 -32.68
N TRP A 347 -15.88 23.97 -31.56
CA TRP A 347 -15.22 24.14 -30.26
C TRP A 347 -13.74 23.71 -30.31
N ALA A 348 -13.42 22.64 -31.06
CA ALA A 348 -12.05 22.20 -31.28
C ALA A 348 -11.19 23.15 -32.14
N ARG A 349 -11.79 24.10 -32.90
CA ARG A 349 -11.05 25.15 -33.62
C ARG A 349 -10.80 26.38 -32.73
N ALA A 350 -11.79 26.79 -31.94
CA ALA A 350 -11.62 27.81 -30.91
C ALA A 350 -10.56 27.40 -29.87
N TRP A 351 -10.66 26.17 -29.36
CA TRP A 351 -9.71 25.62 -28.38
C TRP A 351 -8.32 25.41 -28.96
N ARG A 352 -8.16 25.05 -30.24
CA ARG A 352 -6.83 24.94 -30.88
C ARG A 352 -6.06 26.27 -30.93
N ARG A 353 -6.75 27.39 -31.22
CA ARG A 353 -6.14 28.73 -31.18
C ARG A 353 -5.81 29.20 -29.76
N LEU A 354 -6.48 28.68 -28.74
CA LEU A 354 -6.21 28.99 -27.33
C LEU A 354 -5.07 28.11 -26.75
N ALA A 355 -5.13 26.79 -26.99
CA ALA A 355 -4.21 25.80 -26.44
C ALA A 355 -2.80 25.86 -27.04
N GLY A 356 -2.64 26.35 -28.28
CA GLY A 356 -1.34 26.54 -28.93
C GLY A 356 -0.40 27.54 -28.24
N ARG A 357 -0.86 28.25 -27.21
CA ARG A 357 -0.04 29.15 -26.37
C ARG A 357 0.34 28.57 -24.99
N PHE A 358 -0.03 27.32 -24.70
CA PHE A 358 0.15 26.70 -23.37
C PHE A 358 0.85 25.33 -23.40
N ALA A 359 1.76 25.11 -24.36
CA ALA A 359 2.61 23.92 -24.37
C ALA A 359 3.62 23.97 -23.20
N ALA A 360 3.38 23.17 -22.17
CA ALA A 360 4.33 22.89 -21.09
C ALA A 360 5.16 21.63 -21.44
N PRO A 361 6.36 21.46 -20.86
CA PRO A 361 7.37 20.57 -21.43
C PRO A 361 7.05 19.08 -21.31
N VAL A 362 7.72 18.31 -22.17
CA VAL A 362 7.70 16.84 -22.24
C VAL A 362 7.96 16.26 -20.85
N ALA A 363 7.13 15.31 -20.42
CA ALA A 363 7.35 14.58 -19.18
C ALA A 363 8.73 13.90 -19.21
N PRO A 364 9.51 13.90 -18.12
CA PRO A 364 10.79 13.20 -18.09
C PRO A 364 10.58 11.73 -18.48
N PRO A 365 11.54 11.11 -19.20
CA PRO A 365 11.40 9.73 -19.63
C PRO A 365 11.15 8.84 -18.41
N PRO A 366 10.24 7.85 -18.51
CA PRO A 366 9.95 6.98 -17.39
C PRO A 366 11.20 6.20 -17.01
N VAL A 367 11.70 6.43 -15.78
CA VAL A 367 12.75 5.59 -15.20
C VAL A 367 12.28 4.13 -15.28
N PRO A 368 13.12 3.15 -15.68
CA PRO A 368 12.74 1.75 -15.71
C PRO A 368 12.39 1.27 -14.29
N ARG A 369 11.09 1.28 -13.98
CA ARG A 369 10.53 0.72 -12.74
C ARG A 369 10.39 -0.80 -12.95
N PRO A 370 10.76 -1.64 -11.96
CA PRO A 370 10.62 -3.09 -12.10
C PRO A 370 9.17 -3.45 -12.45
N PRO A 371 8.91 -4.16 -13.56
CA PRO A 371 7.55 -4.32 -14.07
C PRO A 371 6.65 -5.12 -13.13
N ALA A 372 7.22 -6.01 -12.31
CA ALA A 372 6.47 -6.96 -11.49
C ALA A 372 5.46 -6.32 -10.51
N PHE A 373 5.79 -5.24 -9.80
CA PHE A 373 4.86 -4.59 -8.86
C PHE A 373 3.85 -3.66 -9.57
N LYS A 374 4.11 -3.28 -10.82
CA LYS A 374 3.33 -2.28 -11.55
C LYS A 374 1.89 -2.73 -11.76
N ASP A 375 1.68 -3.99 -12.14
CA ASP A 375 0.36 -4.51 -12.50
C ASP A 375 -0.53 -4.64 -11.25
N TYR A 376 0.02 -5.18 -10.16
CA TYR A 376 -0.64 -5.20 -8.84
C TYR A 376 -1.04 -3.80 -8.38
N ARG A 377 -0.14 -2.83 -8.47
CA ARG A 377 -0.42 -1.44 -8.08
C ARG A 377 -1.47 -0.80 -8.99
N THR A 378 -1.42 -1.08 -10.29
CA THR A 378 -2.40 -0.57 -11.27
C THR A 378 -3.79 -1.14 -10.97
N ARG A 379 -3.92 -2.43 -10.63
CA ARG A 379 -5.16 -3.04 -10.16
C ARG A 379 -5.72 -2.34 -8.92
N ALA A 380 -4.90 -2.19 -7.87
CA ALA A 380 -5.28 -1.50 -6.64
C ALA A 380 -5.72 -0.04 -6.89
N THR A 381 -4.95 0.70 -7.69
CA THR A 381 -5.26 2.09 -8.07
C THR A 381 -6.57 2.20 -8.86
N ALA A 382 -6.84 1.26 -9.77
CA ALA A 382 -8.07 1.24 -10.56
C ALA A 382 -9.31 0.95 -9.71
N LEU A 383 -9.23 0.01 -8.76
CA LEU A 383 -10.30 -0.31 -7.81
C LEU A 383 -10.56 0.85 -6.84
N ASN A 384 -9.51 1.45 -6.26
CA ASN A 384 -9.62 2.68 -5.47
C ASN A 384 -10.38 3.78 -6.23
N TYR A 385 -9.95 4.14 -7.45
CA TYR A 385 -10.63 5.18 -8.22
C TYR A 385 -12.07 4.82 -8.62
N HIS A 386 -12.39 3.54 -8.79
CA HIS A 386 -13.76 3.09 -9.01
C HIS A 386 -14.62 3.34 -7.76
N TYR A 387 -14.22 2.80 -6.61
CA TYR A 387 -14.98 2.91 -5.37
C TYR A 387 -15.06 4.35 -4.84
N SER A 388 -13.95 5.09 -4.87
CA SER A 388 -13.93 6.55 -4.59
C SER A 388 -14.91 7.32 -5.47
N GLY A 389 -15.00 6.95 -6.77
CA GLY A 389 -15.91 7.58 -7.72
C GLY A 389 -17.37 7.21 -7.52
N LEU A 390 -17.67 5.96 -7.15
CA LEU A 390 -19.01 5.52 -6.78
C LEU A 390 -19.50 6.22 -5.51
N TYR A 391 -18.68 6.22 -4.45
CA TYR A 391 -19.00 6.82 -3.15
C TYR A 391 -19.25 8.33 -3.26
N ARG A 392 -18.28 9.10 -3.76
CA ARG A 392 -18.44 10.57 -3.90
C ARG A 392 -19.51 10.94 -4.91
N GLY A 393 -19.60 10.21 -6.02
CA GLY A 393 -20.65 10.40 -7.03
C GLY A 393 -22.06 10.10 -6.51
N ALA A 394 -22.20 9.18 -5.56
CA ALA A 394 -23.48 8.87 -4.93
C ALA A 394 -23.98 10.00 -4.03
N PHE A 395 -23.11 10.64 -3.23
CA PHE A 395 -23.48 11.81 -2.43
C PHE A 395 -23.84 13.02 -3.30
N VAL A 396 -23.03 13.33 -4.32
CA VAL A 396 -23.33 14.44 -5.24
C VAL A 396 -24.67 14.23 -5.94
N LEU A 397 -24.96 13.00 -6.36
CA LEU A 397 -26.26 12.65 -6.91
C LEU A 397 -27.37 12.80 -5.86
N ASN A 398 -27.23 12.24 -4.67
CA ASN A 398 -28.25 12.32 -3.61
C ASN A 398 -28.62 13.76 -3.25
N TYR A 399 -27.64 14.64 -3.03
CA TYR A 399 -27.89 16.04 -2.73
C TYR A 399 -28.57 16.77 -3.91
N GLY A 400 -28.12 16.54 -5.15
CA GLY A 400 -28.78 17.10 -6.34
C GLY A 400 -30.23 16.65 -6.50
N LEU A 401 -30.51 15.36 -6.28
CA LEU A 401 -31.87 14.81 -6.32
C LEU A 401 -32.74 15.30 -5.16
N ALA A 402 -32.16 15.57 -3.98
CA ALA A 402 -32.89 16.12 -2.84
C ALA A 402 -33.38 17.56 -3.11
N VAL A 403 -32.52 18.43 -3.68
CA VAL A 403 -32.94 19.77 -4.13
C VAL A 403 -34.04 19.67 -5.19
N ALA A 404 -33.89 18.77 -6.16
CA ALA A 404 -34.92 18.55 -7.19
C ALA A 404 -36.25 18.04 -6.59
N ALA A 405 -36.21 17.16 -5.59
CA ALA A 405 -37.43 16.67 -4.92
C ALA A 405 -38.15 17.77 -4.11
N VAL A 406 -37.41 18.69 -3.49
CA VAL A 406 -37.99 19.89 -2.84
C VAL A 406 -38.58 20.83 -3.90
N ALA A 407 -37.90 21.05 -5.02
CA ALA A 407 -38.42 21.87 -6.12
C ALA A 407 -39.70 21.30 -6.74
N LEU A 408 -39.79 19.99 -6.99
CA LEU A 408 -41.03 19.37 -7.49
C LEU A 408 -42.18 19.48 -6.47
N ALA A 409 -41.90 19.32 -5.17
CA ALA A 409 -42.91 19.45 -4.11
C ALA A 409 -43.47 20.87 -4.03
N THR A 410 -42.60 21.87 -4.06
CA THR A 410 -42.96 23.29 -3.89
C THR A 410 -43.53 23.89 -5.18
N ALA A 411 -43.10 23.42 -6.36
CA ALA A 411 -43.73 23.77 -7.63
C ALA A 411 -45.17 23.23 -7.71
N GLY A 412 -45.43 22.03 -7.14
CA GLY A 412 -46.78 21.52 -6.99
C GLY A 412 -47.66 22.43 -6.13
N LEU A 413 -47.15 22.92 -4.98
CA LEU A 413 -47.87 23.90 -4.16
C LEU A 413 -48.09 25.24 -4.88
N ALA A 414 -47.09 25.73 -5.63
CA ALA A 414 -47.21 26.97 -6.39
C ALA A 414 -48.25 26.86 -7.51
N LEU A 415 -48.18 25.81 -8.33
CA LEU A 415 -49.17 25.53 -9.39
C LEU A 415 -50.57 25.30 -8.81
N LEU A 416 -50.67 24.64 -7.65
CA LEU A 416 -51.93 24.50 -6.94
C LEU A 416 -52.53 25.88 -6.64
N ALA A 417 -51.77 26.78 -6.03
CA ALA A 417 -52.21 28.13 -5.65
C ALA A 417 -52.61 29.02 -6.84
N VAL A 418 -51.84 29.00 -7.94
CA VAL A 418 -52.10 29.84 -9.12
C VAL A 418 -53.31 29.35 -9.93
N HIS A 419 -53.51 28.04 -10.06
CA HIS A 419 -54.52 27.45 -10.97
C HIS A 419 -55.69 26.76 -10.26
N HIS A 420 -56.12 27.30 -9.11
CA HIS A 420 -57.31 26.83 -8.39
C HIS A 420 -58.52 26.59 -9.34
N GLY A 421 -59.08 25.38 -9.30
CA GLY A 421 -60.24 24.96 -10.11
C GLY A 421 -59.93 24.33 -11.47
N ALA A 422 -58.68 24.34 -11.95
CA ALA A 422 -58.33 23.72 -13.22
C ALA A 422 -58.26 22.18 -13.14
N HIS A 423 -59.03 21.46 -13.97
CA HIS A 423 -59.07 19.99 -13.96
C HIS A 423 -57.77 19.33 -14.48
N TRP A 424 -57.02 19.98 -15.38
CA TRP A 424 -55.71 19.49 -15.84
C TRP A 424 -54.63 19.53 -14.73
N LEU A 425 -54.83 20.37 -13.72
CA LEU A 425 -53.92 20.52 -12.60
C LEU A 425 -53.84 19.25 -11.75
N ALA A 426 -54.96 18.54 -11.55
CA ALA A 426 -54.99 17.31 -10.77
C ALA A 426 -54.01 16.25 -11.33
N TRP A 427 -53.99 16.07 -12.65
CA TRP A 427 -53.06 15.17 -13.33
C TRP A 427 -51.60 15.67 -13.24
N SER A 428 -51.40 16.98 -13.31
CA SER A 428 -50.07 17.60 -13.19
C SER A 428 -49.49 17.45 -11.77
N LEU A 429 -50.32 17.66 -10.74
CA LEU A 429 -49.97 17.44 -9.34
C LEU A 429 -49.68 15.96 -9.05
N LEU A 430 -50.48 15.04 -9.60
CA LEU A 430 -50.22 13.61 -9.50
C LEU A 430 -48.88 13.24 -10.16
N GLY A 431 -48.58 13.80 -11.34
CA GLY A 431 -47.29 13.64 -12.02
C GLY A 431 -46.10 14.15 -11.22
N LEU A 432 -46.21 15.35 -10.63
CA LEU A 432 -45.18 15.93 -9.76
C LEU A 432 -44.98 15.12 -8.47
N ALA A 433 -46.06 14.63 -7.86
CA ALA A 433 -46.01 13.77 -6.68
C ALA A 433 -45.34 12.41 -6.99
N ALA A 434 -45.69 11.79 -8.12
CA ALA A 434 -45.05 10.55 -8.58
C ALA A 434 -43.56 10.76 -8.90
N ALA A 435 -43.19 11.86 -9.56
CA ALA A 435 -41.80 12.20 -9.83
C ALA A 435 -41.00 12.45 -8.54
N LYS A 436 -41.56 13.18 -7.56
CA LYS A 436 -40.95 13.37 -6.23
C LYS A 436 -40.73 12.05 -5.52
N LEU A 437 -41.74 11.17 -5.48
CA LEU A 437 -41.64 9.85 -4.85
C LEU A 437 -40.55 9.00 -5.53
N TRP A 438 -40.47 9.03 -6.86
CA TRP A 438 -39.44 8.34 -7.63
C TRP A 438 -38.03 8.85 -7.31
N LEU A 439 -37.83 10.17 -7.15
CA LEU A 439 -36.57 10.74 -6.70
C LEU A 439 -36.18 10.24 -5.30
N LEU A 440 -37.12 10.20 -4.35
CA LEU A 440 -36.88 9.69 -3.00
C LEU A 440 -36.52 8.19 -3.01
N ILE A 441 -37.19 7.39 -3.84
CA ILE A 441 -36.85 5.97 -4.06
C ILE A 441 -35.44 5.82 -4.63
N ILE A 442 -35.00 6.69 -5.56
CA ILE A 442 -33.63 6.68 -6.07
C ILE A 442 -32.64 7.02 -4.96
N ILE A 443 -32.87 8.09 -4.18
CA ILE A 443 -31.98 8.49 -3.08
C ILE A 443 -31.84 7.37 -2.06
N SER A 444 -32.95 6.76 -1.64
CA SER A 444 -32.98 5.62 -0.73
C SER A 444 -32.18 4.44 -1.29
N ARG A 445 -32.52 3.94 -2.49
CA ARG A 445 -31.80 2.82 -3.14
C ARG A 445 -30.33 3.11 -3.38
N ASN A 446 -29.97 4.36 -3.70
CA ASN A 446 -28.59 4.78 -3.91
C ASN A 446 -27.79 4.76 -2.60
N THR A 447 -28.41 5.20 -1.50
CA THR A 447 -27.81 5.22 -0.15
C THR A 447 -27.67 3.82 0.44
N HIS A 448 -28.73 2.98 0.35
CA HIS A 448 -28.67 1.58 0.76
C HIS A 448 -27.56 0.86 0.01
N ARG A 449 -27.54 0.92 -1.33
CA ARG A 449 -26.48 0.29 -2.11
C ARG A 449 -25.07 0.79 -1.76
N ALA A 450 -24.90 2.09 -1.45
CA ALA A 450 -23.61 2.63 -1.02
C ALA A 450 -23.14 2.06 0.34
N ARG A 451 -24.09 1.80 1.24
CA ARG A 451 -23.85 1.17 2.55
C ARG A 451 -23.58 -0.33 2.38
N ASP A 452 -24.44 -1.05 1.67
CA ASP A 452 -24.42 -2.51 1.55
C ASP A 452 -23.22 -3.02 0.75
N GLU A 453 -22.81 -2.29 -0.30
CA GLU A 453 -21.61 -2.59 -1.09
C GLU A 453 -20.31 -1.99 -0.50
N HIS A 454 -20.38 -1.34 0.68
CA HIS A 454 -19.24 -0.83 1.44
C HIS A 454 -18.23 -0.01 0.62
N TRP A 455 -18.74 0.88 -0.28
CA TRP A 455 -17.88 1.59 -1.24
C TRP A 455 -16.82 2.47 -0.61
N ASN A 456 -17.08 3.02 0.58
CA ASN A 456 -16.11 3.87 1.25
C ASN A 456 -14.93 3.06 1.78
N ASP A 457 -15.23 1.96 2.47
CA ASP A 457 -14.26 1.08 3.10
C ASP A 457 -13.34 0.48 2.02
N ARG A 458 -13.92 -0.10 0.95
CA ARG A 458 -13.17 -0.56 -0.24
C ARG A 458 -12.32 0.53 -0.90
N ALA A 459 -12.83 1.77 -1.01
CA ALA A 459 -12.04 2.87 -1.57
C ALA A 459 -10.79 3.19 -0.75
N VAL A 460 -10.92 3.12 0.58
CA VAL A 460 -9.84 3.35 1.54
C VAL A 460 -8.85 2.17 1.53
N ASP A 461 -9.33 0.93 1.55
CA ASP A 461 -8.51 -0.29 1.56
C ASP A 461 -7.67 -0.42 0.28
N TYR A 462 -8.28 -0.22 -0.89
CA TYR A 462 -7.54 -0.21 -2.16
C TYR A 462 -6.62 1.01 -2.31
N ARG A 463 -6.89 2.14 -1.62
CA ARG A 463 -5.93 3.25 -1.53
C ARG A 463 -4.71 2.84 -0.70
N TYR A 464 -4.94 2.22 0.45
CA TYR A 464 -3.88 1.73 1.34
C TYR A 464 -2.99 0.72 0.63
N LEU A 465 -3.57 -0.28 -0.03
CA LEU A 465 -2.86 -1.24 -0.88
C LEU A 465 -2.04 -0.53 -1.98
N ALA A 466 -2.63 0.45 -2.68
CA ALA A 466 -1.96 1.18 -3.74
C ALA A 466 -0.79 2.06 -3.25
N GLU A 467 -0.79 2.50 -1.99
CA GLU A 467 0.36 3.15 -1.34
C GLU A 467 1.43 2.15 -0.90
N ARG A 468 1.08 1.02 -0.24
CA ARG A 468 2.08 -0.02 0.12
C ARG A 468 2.79 -0.56 -1.13
N LEU A 469 2.03 -0.88 -2.18
CA LEU A 469 2.58 -1.31 -3.48
C LEU A 469 3.34 -0.20 -4.24
N ARG A 470 3.14 1.08 -3.91
CA ARG A 470 3.94 2.19 -4.47
C ARG A 470 5.32 2.24 -3.85
N ALA A 471 5.46 2.03 -2.55
CA ALA A 471 6.76 1.94 -1.90
C ALA A 471 7.63 0.85 -2.55
N LEU A 472 7.03 -0.30 -2.87
CA LEU A 472 7.68 -1.42 -3.57
C LEU A 472 8.09 -1.13 -5.03
N LEU A 473 7.69 -0.02 -5.64
CA LEU A 473 8.27 0.44 -6.92
C LEU A 473 9.62 1.14 -6.77
N PHE A 474 10.01 1.52 -5.55
CA PHE A 474 11.20 2.31 -5.25
C PHE A 474 12.18 1.60 -4.32
N LEU A 475 11.67 0.90 -3.30
CA LEU A 475 12.46 0.17 -2.29
C LEU A 475 13.43 -0.88 -2.87
N PRO A 476 13.12 -1.63 -3.96
CA PRO A 476 14.07 -2.55 -4.58
C PRO A 476 15.40 -1.91 -5.01
N ALA A 477 15.36 -0.65 -5.49
CA ALA A 477 16.58 0.09 -5.87
C ALA A 477 17.44 0.47 -4.64
N CYS A 478 16.84 0.50 -3.45
CA CYS A 478 17.51 0.67 -2.17
C CYS A 478 17.90 -0.66 -1.51
N GLY A 479 17.67 -1.80 -2.17
CA GLY A 479 17.94 -3.14 -1.64
C GLY A 479 16.90 -3.67 -0.64
N ALA A 480 15.65 -3.21 -0.73
CA ALA A 480 14.57 -3.69 0.13
C ALA A 480 13.39 -4.28 -0.65
N TYR A 481 13.01 -5.51 -0.28
CA TYR A 481 11.94 -6.29 -0.90
C TYR A 481 10.84 -6.66 0.10
N ARG A 482 10.82 -5.98 1.25
CA ARG A 482 9.70 -5.93 2.20
C ARG A 482 9.29 -4.46 2.30
N PRO A 483 7.99 -4.11 2.23
CA PRO A 483 7.55 -2.78 2.65
C PRO A 483 7.88 -2.58 4.14
N PRO A 484 7.97 -1.34 4.66
CA PRO A 484 7.98 -1.14 6.11
C PRO A 484 6.77 -1.83 6.76
N ALA A 485 6.94 -2.22 8.02
CA ALA A 485 5.86 -2.77 8.82
C ALA A 485 4.64 -1.84 8.75
N ALA A 486 3.44 -2.44 8.64
CA ALA A 486 2.22 -1.66 8.76
C ALA A 486 2.23 -0.97 10.12
N ALA A 487 2.06 0.35 10.14
CA ALA A 487 1.98 1.08 11.40
C ALA A 487 0.78 0.52 12.19
N PRO A 488 0.96 0.01 13.42
CA PRO A 488 -0.12 -0.59 14.17
C PRO A 488 -1.25 0.43 14.30
N PRO A 489 -2.47 0.12 13.82
CA PRO A 489 -3.56 1.09 13.81
C PRO A 489 -3.85 1.51 15.24
N ARG A 490 -3.90 2.83 15.49
CA ARG A 490 -4.11 3.38 16.83
C ARG A 490 -5.50 3.09 17.42
N HIS A 491 -6.36 2.40 16.67
CA HIS A 491 -7.72 2.02 17.03
C HIS A 491 -7.94 0.56 16.58
N ALA A 492 -8.29 -0.31 17.53
CA ALA A 492 -8.28 -1.76 17.35
C ALA A 492 -9.24 -2.26 16.24
N GLU A 493 -10.40 -1.62 16.08
CA GLU A 493 -11.50 -2.08 15.21
C GLU A 493 -11.11 -2.25 13.73
N ARG A 494 -10.14 -1.46 13.23
CA ARG A 494 -9.71 -1.55 11.82
C ARG A 494 -8.43 -2.33 11.55
N CYS A 495 -7.74 -2.81 12.60
CA CYS A 495 -6.63 -3.75 12.45
C CYS A 495 -7.03 -4.99 11.63
N ILE A 496 -8.26 -5.48 11.83
CA ILE A 496 -8.75 -6.75 11.26
C ILE A 496 -9.24 -6.61 9.81
N HIS A 497 -9.66 -5.41 9.38
CA HIS A 497 -9.92 -5.17 7.95
C HIS A 497 -8.63 -4.95 7.17
N GLN A 498 -7.63 -4.32 7.79
CA GLN A 498 -6.34 -4.07 7.17
C GLN A 498 -5.50 -5.34 7.05
N SER A 499 -5.67 -6.34 7.94
CA SER A 499 -4.95 -7.64 7.90
C SER A 499 -4.96 -8.30 6.51
N ALA A 500 -6.10 -8.31 5.80
CA ALA A 500 -6.23 -8.94 4.49
C ALA A 500 -5.51 -8.14 3.38
N VAL A 501 -5.52 -6.80 3.49
CA VAL A 501 -4.77 -5.91 2.60
C VAL A 501 -3.27 -6.03 2.86
N ASP A 502 -2.89 -6.19 4.12
CA ASP A 502 -1.51 -6.32 4.55
C ASP A 502 -0.93 -7.67 4.13
N TRP A 503 -1.66 -8.75 4.39
CA TRP A 503 -1.40 -10.09 3.87
C TRP A 503 -1.19 -10.05 2.36
N LEU A 504 -2.08 -9.38 1.61
CA LEU A 504 -1.99 -9.30 0.15
C LEU A 504 -0.72 -8.57 -0.29
N CYS A 505 -0.40 -7.43 0.31
CA CYS A 505 0.82 -6.69 0.01
C CYS A 505 2.07 -7.53 0.31
N ASP A 506 2.11 -8.21 1.45
CA ASP A 506 3.27 -8.99 1.88
C ASP A 506 3.39 -10.30 1.08
N ALA A 507 2.28 -10.94 0.70
CA ALA A 507 2.27 -12.07 -0.23
C ALA A 507 2.78 -11.67 -1.62
N ILE A 508 2.43 -10.48 -2.13
CA ILE A 508 2.97 -9.92 -3.38
C ILE A 508 4.47 -9.61 -3.22
N ALA A 509 4.88 -8.96 -2.13
CA ALA A 509 6.27 -8.60 -1.85
C ALA A 509 7.19 -9.83 -1.76
N ARG A 510 6.69 -10.93 -1.16
CA ARG A 510 7.36 -12.23 -1.12
C ARG A 510 7.41 -12.89 -2.50
N GLY A 511 6.26 -12.97 -3.19
CA GLY A 511 6.10 -13.70 -4.45
C GLY A 511 6.76 -13.08 -5.68
N VAL A 512 7.14 -11.80 -5.63
CA VAL A 512 7.92 -11.13 -6.68
C VAL A 512 9.41 -11.36 -6.47
N SER A 513 10.09 -11.96 -7.45
CA SER A 513 11.54 -12.11 -7.40
C SER A 513 12.26 -10.76 -7.55
N PRO A 514 13.41 -10.54 -6.89
CA PRO A 514 14.33 -9.45 -7.21
C PRO A 514 14.88 -9.47 -8.64
N THR A 515 14.79 -10.64 -9.28
CA THR A 515 15.42 -10.98 -10.56
C THR A 515 14.42 -11.20 -11.69
N ASP A 516 14.89 -11.13 -12.93
CA ASP A 516 14.12 -11.67 -14.06
C ASP A 516 14.16 -13.22 -13.99
N PRO A 517 13.01 -13.91 -13.91
CA PRO A 517 12.96 -15.37 -13.79
C PRO A 517 13.37 -16.12 -15.07
N THR A 518 13.69 -15.42 -16.17
CA THR A 518 14.09 -16.04 -17.44
C THR A 518 15.58 -16.35 -17.54
N ASP A 519 16.42 -15.81 -16.65
CA ASP A 519 17.86 -16.10 -16.59
C ASP A 519 18.15 -17.08 -15.43
N PRO A 520 18.65 -18.30 -15.71
CA PRO A 520 19.01 -19.27 -14.69
C PRO A 520 20.33 -18.97 -13.98
N ALA A 521 21.11 -17.97 -14.42
CA ALA A 521 22.38 -17.62 -13.78
C ALA A 521 22.18 -16.80 -12.48
N PRO A 522 23.11 -16.89 -11.51
CA PRO A 522 23.11 -16.05 -10.31
C PRO A 522 23.19 -14.56 -10.66
N GLN A 523 22.11 -13.81 -10.44
CA GLN A 523 22.09 -12.37 -10.76
C GLN A 523 22.74 -11.55 -9.64
N ILE A 524 23.83 -10.86 -9.96
CA ILE A 524 24.51 -9.95 -9.04
C ILE A 524 23.83 -8.58 -9.08
N LEU A 525 23.13 -8.24 -8.01
CA LEU A 525 22.34 -7.02 -7.85
C LEU A 525 23.15 -5.98 -7.06
N THR A 526 24.08 -5.30 -7.74
CA THR A 526 24.86 -4.21 -7.14
C THR A 526 24.02 -2.98 -6.91
N LEU A 527 23.89 -2.56 -5.64
CA LEU A 527 23.19 -1.33 -5.28
C LEU A 527 23.97 -0.11 -5.77
N ALA A 528 23.26 0.85 -6.36
CA ALA A 528 23.81 2.09 -6.90
C ALA A 528 23.31 3.30 -6.08
N PRO A 529 23.95 3.66 -4.95
CA PRO A 529 23.49 4.68 -4.01
C PRO A 529 22.98 5.97 -4.66
N ALA A 530 23.77 6.57 -5.56
CA ALA A 530 23.40 7.82 -6.22
C ALA A 530 22.13 7.67 -7.07
N ALA A 531 22.01 6.60 -7.86
CA ALA A 531 20.86 6.35 -8.72
C ALA A 531 19.60 6.02 -7.90
N ALA A 532 19.73 5.26 -6.82
CA ALA A 532 18.66 4.98 -5.88
C ALA A 532 18.15 6.27 -5.20
N LEU A 533 19.08 7.13 -4.75
CA LEU A 533 18.74 8.41 -4.15
C LEU A 533 18.07 9.37 -5.14
N ASP A 534 18.52 9.42 -6.39
CA ASP A 534 17.88 10.21 -7.45
C ASP A 534 16.48 9.71 -7.81
N LEU A 535 16.30 8.39 -7.87
CA LEU A 535 14.99 7.77 -8.07
C LEU A 535 14.03 8.09 -6.91
N VAL A 536 14.47 8.00 -5.65
CA VAL A 536 13.64 8.36 -4.49
C VAL A 536 13.35 9.87 -4.47
N ARG A 537 14.36 10.72 -4.69
CA ARG A 537 14.24 12.18 -4.66
C ARG A 537 13.34 12.72 -5.77
N GLY A 538 13.64 12.39 -7.02
CA GLY A 538 12.94 12.90 -8.20
C GLY A 538 11.68 12.09 -8.56
N GLY A 539 11.79 10.76 -8.55
CA GLY A 539 10.71 9.87 -8.98
C GLY A 539 9.64 9.58 -7.94
N TRP A 540 9.95 9.71 -6.64
CA TRP A 540 8.97 9.46 -5.57
C TRP A 540 8.59 10.73 -4.80
N ILE A 541 9.54 11.36 -4.10
CA ILE A 541 9.27 12.50 -3.22
C ILE A 541 8.70 13.68 -4.02
N ALA A 542 9.36 14.10 -5.11
CA ALA A 542 8.90 15.23 -5.92
C ALA A 542 7.57 14.94 -6.66
N GLU A 543 7.34 13.70 -7.14
CA GLU A 543 6.05 13.28 -7.70
C GLU A 543 4.92 13.39 -6.65
N GLN A 544 5.15 12.95 -5.40
CA GLN A 544 4.13 13.01 -4.34
C GLN A 544 3.87 14.45 -3.84
N ILE A 545 4.91 15.29 -3.66
CA ILE A 545 4.71 16.72 -3.35
C ILE A 545 3.82 17.37 -4.42
N THR A 546 4.17 17.18 -5.69
CA THR A 546 3.40 17.69 -6.84
C THR A 546 1.95 17.18 -6.84
N TYR A 547 1.72 15.91 -6.50
CA TYR A 547 0.39 15.33 -6.39
C TYR A 547 -0.43 15.97 -5.24
N HIS A 548 0.17 16.17 -4.07
CA HIS A 548 -0.50 16.76 -2.91
C HIS A 548 -0.77 18.25 -3.09
N ASP A 549 0.12 19.02 -3.71
CA ASP A 549 -0.13 20.43 -4.04
C ASP A 549 -1.32 20.59 -5.00
N ARG A 550 -1.38 19.75 -6.05
CA ARG A 550 -2.54 19.72 -6.97
C ARG A 550 -3.83 19.33 -6.24
N THR A 551 -3.76 18.33 -5.37
CA THR A 551 -4.92 17.84 -4.60
C THR A 551 -5.42 18.89 -3.62
N GLN A 552 -4.52 19.57 -2.89
CA GLN A 552 -4.83 20.72 -2.05
C GLN A 552 -5.49 21.84 -2.88
N GLY A 553 -4.91 22.21 -4.02
CA GLY A 553 -5.43 23.28 -4.87
C GLY A 553 -6.79 22.97 -5.49
N LEU A 554 -7.09 21.70 -5.80
CA LEU A 554 -8.41 21.24 -6.23
C LEU A 554 -9.41 21.31 -5.07
N MET A 555 -9.08 20.72 -3.92
CA MET A 555 -9.99 20.58 -2.79
C MET A 555 -10.31 21.92 -2.12
N HIS A 556 -9.34 22.82 -2.02
CA HIS A 556 -9.57 24.19 -1.55
C HIS A 556 -10.43 25.03 -2.52
N ARG A 557 -10.41 24.75 -3.84
CA ARG A 557 -11.32 25.39 -4.79
C ARG A 557 -12.75 24.86 -4.69
N LEU A 558 -12.91 23.54 -4.49
CA LEU A 558 -14.21 22.93 -4.19
C LEU A 558 -14.81 23.48 -2.90
N ASP A 559 -14.00 23.58 -1.84
CA ASP A 559 -14.38 24.10 -0.54
C ASP A 559 -14.91 25.55 -0.62
N ARG A 560 -14.10 26.46 -1.19
CA ARG A 560 -14.49 27.86 -1.41
C ARG A 560 -15.68 28.01 -2.36
N PHE A 561 -15.81 27.15 -3.37
CA PHE A 561 -16.98 27.17 -4.24
C PHE A 561 -18.25 26.79 -3.49
N ALA A 562 -18.24 25.69 -2.71
CA ALA A 562 -19.39 25.25 -1.95
C ALA A 562 -19.80 26.29 -0.88
N GLU A 563 -18.81 26.90 -0.22
CA GLU A 563 -19.02 27.99 0.74
C GLU A 563 -19.61 29.25 0.09
N GLN A 564 -19.02 29.74 -1.00
CA GLN A 564 -19.52 30.93 -1.71
C GLN A 564 -20.89 30.70 -2.35
N ALA A 565 -21.15 29.50 -2.87
CA ALA A 565 -22.46 29.12 -3.39
C ALA A 565 -23.49 29.09 -2.26
N GLY A 566 -23.20 28.42 -1.15
CA GLY A 566 -24.07 28.39 0.04
C GLY A 566 -24.34 29.78 0.60
N ALA A 567 -23.33 30.63 0.74
CA ALA A 567 -23.48 32.00 1.22
C ALA A 567 -24.34 32.87 0.29
N ARG A 568 -24.12 32.81 -1.04
CA ARG A 568 -24.93 33.56 -2.02
C ARG A 568 -26.37 33.08 -2.07
N LEU A 569 -26.59 31.76 -2.00
CA LEU A 569 -27.93 31.18 -1.93
C LEU A 569 -28.64 31.58 -0.63
N SER A 570 -27.94 31.57 0.51
CA SER A 570 -28.49 32.04 1.80
C SER A 570 -28.87 33.53 1.74
N GLN A 571 -28.01 34.38 1.17
CA GLN A 571 -28.34 35.79 0.95
C GLN A 571 -29.55 35.97 0.01
N ALA A 572 -29.70 35.12 -1.00
CA ALA A 572 -30.89 35.12 -1.85
C ALA A 572 -32.16 34.70 -1.10
N VAL A 573 -32.10 33.75 -0.16
CA VAL A 573 -33.23 33.44 0.75
C VAL A 573 -33.64 34.69 1.54
N ILE A 574 -32.67 35.39 2.15
CA ILE A 574 -32.93 36.61 2.93
C ILE A 574 -33.61 37.66 2.05
N TRP A 575 -33.13 37.88 0.82
CA TRP A 575 -33.76 38.83 -0.11
C TRP A 575 -35.18 38.41 -0.55
N VAL A 576 -35.41 37.12 -0.84
CA VAL A 576 -36.75 36.62 -1.19
C VAL A 576 -37.73 36.81 -0.03
N VAL A 577 -37.33 36.47 1.20
CA VAL A 577 -38.17 36.62 2.40
C VAL A 577 -38.40 38.10 2.75
N ALA A 578 -37.38 38.95 2.65
CA ALA A 578 -37.53 40.38 2.88
C ALA A 578 -38.44 41.06 1.82
N PHE A 579 -38.37 40.61 0.57
CA PHE A 579 -39.24 41.08 -0.50
C PHE A 579 -40.69 40.61 -0.30
N ASP A 580 -40.91 39.34 0.06
CA ASP A 580 -42.22 38.79 0.41
C ASP A 580 -42.87 39.55 1.59
N LEU A 581 -42.09 39.80 2.65
CA LEU A 581 -42.53 40.62 3.80
C LEU A 581 -42.87 42.06 3.41
N LEU A 582 -42.08 42.68 2.52
CA LEU A 582 -42.36 44.03 2.01
C LEU A 582 -43.68 44.07 1.21
N LEU A 583 -43.90 43.08 0.33
CA LEU A 583 -45.15 42.96 -0.42
C LEU A 583 -46.35 42.75 0.52
N LEU A 584 -46.20 41.92 1.56
CA LEU A 584 -47.23 41.73 2.58
C LEU A 584 -47.55 43.03 3.34
N VAL A 585 -46.55 43.83 3.72
CA VAL A 585 -46.76 45.13 4.38
C VAL A 585 -47.44 46.13 3.43
N LEU A 586 -47.03 46.20 2.16
CA LEU A 586 -47.64 47.09 1.17
C LEU A 586 -49.09 46.68 0.82
N TYR A 587 -49.38 45.37 0.84
CA TYR A 587 -50.73 44.82 0.74
C TYR A 587 -51.60 45.22 1.95
N LEU A 588 -51.11 44.96 3.17
CA LEU A 588 -51.84 45.28 4.42
C LEU A 588 -52.06 46.77 4.64
N THR A 589 -51.22 47.63 4.05
CA THR A 589 -51.37 49.10 4.09
C THR A 589 -52.17 49.67 2.91
N HIS A 590 -52.78 48.81 2.08
CA HIS A 590 -53.56 49.16 0.88
C HIS A 590 -52.82 50.08 -0.12
N ARG A 591 -51.47 50.06 -0.14
CA ARG A 591 -50.67 50.91 -1.03
C ARG A 591 -50.39 50.31 -2.41
N LEU A 592 -50.80 49.07 -2.64
CA LEU A 592 -50.71 48.39 -3.93
C LEU A 592 -52.12 48.18 -4.52
N PRO A 593 -52.59 49.02 -5.46
CA PRO A 593 -53.90 48.85 -6.07
C PRO A 593 -54.01 47.65 -7.03
N TRP A 594 -52.89 46.95 -7.29
CA TRP A 594 -52.78 45.72 -8.09
C TRP A 594 -52.43 44.50 -7.21
N ALA A 595 -52.89 44.54 -5.95
CA ALA A 595 -52.66 43.55 -4.90
C ALA A 595 -53.05 42.10 -5.29
N ASP A 596 -54.12 41.91 -6.06
CA ASP A 596 -54.65 40.57 -6.34
C ASP A 596 -53.70 39.72 -7.19
N TRP A 597 -53.06 40.31 -8.20
CA TRP A 597 -52.01 39.63 -8.98
C TRP A 597 -50.83 39.19 -8.10
N ILE A 598 -50.44 40.03 -7.13
CA ILE A 598 -49.34 39.71 -6.21
C ILE A 598 -49.70 38.49 -5.35
N LYS A 599 -50.93 38.44 -4.85
CA LYS A 599 -51.43 37.36 -4.01
C LYS A 599 -51.63 36.05 -4.78
N HIS A 600 -52.19 36.12 -5.98
CA HIS A 600 -52.61 34.93 -6.74
C HIS A 600 -51.50 34.38 -7.65
N ASP A 601 -50.69 35.24 -8.27
CA ASP A 601 -49.66 34.83 -9.22
C ASP A 601 -48.25 34.87 -8.63
N LEU A 602 -47.84 35.94 -7.93
CA LEU A 602 -46.45 36.15 -7.52
C LEU A 602 -46.08 35.43 -6.21
N ALA A 603 -46.89 35.56 -5.16
CA ALA A 603 -46.60 34.99 -3.84
C ALA A 603 -46.34 33.47 -3.84
N PRO A 604 -47.06 32.63 -4.63
CA PRO A 604 -46.76 31.20 -4.72
C PRO A 604 -45.35 30.89 -5.25
N TRP A 605 -44.83 31.71 -6.16
CA TRP A 605 -43.46 31.58 -6.66
C TRP A 605 -42.40 32.09 -5.66
N LEU A 606 -42.72 33.10 -4.84
CA LEU A 606 -41.86 33.52 -3.74
C LEU A 606 -41.74 32.42 -2.67
N ILE A 607 -42.85 31.77 -2.31
CA ILE A 607 -42.86 30.60 -1.41
C ILE A 607 -42.04 29.44 -2.01
N PHE A 608 -42.18 29.17 -3.31
CA PHE A 608 -41.35 28.19 -4.02
C PHE A 608 -39.85 28.49 -3.89
N LEU A 609 -39.42 29.72 -4.17
CA LEU A 609 -38.02 30.13 -4.04
C LEU A 609 -37.53 30.06 -2.59
N ALA A 610 -38.34 30.53 -1.63
CA ALA A 610 -38.05 30.50 -0.21
C ALA A 610 -37.88 29.07 0.36
N ALA A 611 -38.46 28.06 -0.29
CA ALA A 611 -38.32 26.65 0.10
C ALA A 611 -37.20 25.90 -0.67
N VAL A 612 -36.97 26.21 -1.95
CA VAL A 612 -35.93 25.56 -2.76
C VAL A 612 -34.53 26.06 -2.45
N LEU A 613 -34.37 27.37 -2.23
CA LEU A 613 -33.05 27.96 -1.98
C LEU A 613 -32.40 27.43 -0.69
N PRO A 614 -33.10 27.28 0.47
CA PRO A 614 -32.51 26.65 1.66
C PRO A 614 -32.13 25.18 1.45
N ALA A 615 -32.90 24.42 0.67
CA ALA A 615 -32.53 23.04 0.33
C ALA A 615 -31.24 22.97 -0.50
N ALA A 616 -31.02 23.94 -1.39
CA ALA A 616 -29.76 24.11 -2.11
C ALA A 616 -28.60 24.53 -1.19
N VAL A 617 -28.82 25.44 -0.23
CA VAL A 617 -27.83 25.80 0.81
C VAL A 617 -27.43 24.58 1.63
N ALA A 618 -28.40 23.83 2.15
CA ALA A 618 -28.18 22.61 2.92
C ALA A 618 -27.39 21.56 2.12
N SER A 619 -27.68 21.44 0.82
CA SER A 619 -26.96 20.56 -0.09
C SER A 619 -25.52 21.01 -0.36
N CYS A 620 -25.25 22.31 -0.52
CA CYS A 620 -23.88 22.83 -0.61
C CYS A 620 -23.08 22.57 0.68
N ASN A 621 -23.70 22.76 1.85
CA ASN A 621 -23.07 22.48 3.14
C ASN A 621 -22.83 20.97 3.34
N GLY A 622 -23.79 20.13 2.98
CA GLY A 622 -23.66 18.67 3.02
C GLY A 622 -22.54 18.16 2.11
N LEU A 623 -22.42 18.71 0.90
CA LEU A 623 -21.29 18.44 -0.01
C LEU A 623 -19.94 18.84 0.58
N ARG A 624 -19.86 19.97 1.29
CA ARG A 624 -18.62 20.42 1.95
C ARG A 624 -18.23 19.51 3.12
N PHE A 625 -19.22 19.08 3.91
CA PHE A 625 -19.01 18.19 5.05
C PHE A 625 -18.66 16.76 4.60
N GLN A 626 -19.54 16.09 3.85
CA GLN A 626 -19.33 14.70 3.40
C GLN A 626 -18.22 14.57 2.35
N GLY A 627 -17.93 15.62 1.59
CA GLY A 627 -16.80 15.66 0.66
C GLY A 627 -15.45 15.89 1.35
N GLU A 628 -15.45 16.26 2.65
CA GLU A 628 -14.28 16.58 3.47
C GLU A 628 -13.26 17.49 2.78
N THR A 629 -13.72 18.42 1.96
CA THR A 629 -12.89 19.23 1.05
C THR A 629 -11.80 20.00 1.77
N ARG A 630 -12.15 20.64 2.89
CA ARG A 630 -11.20 21.34 3.76
C ARG A 630 -10.17 20.39 4.37
N ARG A 631 -10.61 19.26 4.94
CA ARG A 631 -9.73 18.28 5.62
C ARG A 631 -8.76 17.62 4.64
N LEU A 632 -9.23 17.26 3.44
CA LEU A 632 -8.42 16.79 2.31
C LEU A 632 -7.31 17.78 1.94
N ALA A 633 -7.66 19.07 1.86
CA ALA A 633 -6.71 20.12 1.51
C ALA A 633 -5.67 20.34 2.61
N GLU A 634 -6.09 20.43 3.88
CA GLU A 634 -5.21 20.60 5.04
C GLU A 634 -4.26 19.39 5.22
N ARG A 635 -4.75 18.16 5.01
CA ARG A 635 -3.93 16.93 5.04
C ARG A 635 -2.92 16.87 3.90
N SER A 636 -3.35 17.17 2.67
CA SER A 636 -2.44 17.23 1.52
C SER A 636 -1.33 18.26 1.74
N LYS A 637 -1.68 19.43 2.30
CA LYS A 637 -0.71 20.47 2.71
C LYS A 637 0.28 19.98 3.77
N ARG A 638 -0.21 19.21 4.77
CA ARG A 638 0.63 18.61 5.82
C ARG A 638 1.62 17.61 5.22
N LEU A 639 1.15 16.67 4.40
CA LEU A 639 2.02 15.65 3.80
C LEU A 639 3.02 16.25 2.80
N ALA A 640 2.60 17.20 1.96
CA ALA A 640 3.52 17.95 1.08
C ALA A 640 4.65 18.63 1.87
N ARG A 641 4.35 19.21 3.04
CA ARG A 641 5.37 19.78 3.94
C ARG A 641 6.31 18.73 4.54
N VAL A 642 5.77 17.61 5.01
CA VAL A 642 6.58 16.49 5.56
C VAL A 642 7.54 15.95 4.48
N LEU A 643 7.02 15.69 3.28
CA LEU A 643 7.81 15.27 2.13
C LEU A 643 8.82 16.35 1.67
N GLY A 644 8.50 17.64 1.81
CA GLY A 644 9.48 18.72 1.62
C GLY A 644 10.66 18.64 2.58
N GLY A 645 10.42 18.25 3.84
CA GLY A 645 11.49 17.92 4.80
C GLY A 645 12.32 16.72 4.37
N ARG A 646 11.68 15.66 3.83
CA ARG A 646 12.40 14.50 3.27
C ARG A 646 13.20 14.86 2.01
N ALA A 647 12.71 15.78 1.17
CA ALA A 647 13.45 16.30 0.01
C ALA A 647 14.72 17.05 0.43
N ALA A 648 14.65 17.88 1.47
CA ALA A 648 15.82 18.53 2.05
C ALA A 648 16.82 17.51 2.63
N ALA A 649 16.34 16.49 3.34
CA ALA A 649 17.19 15.40 3.84
C ALA A 649 17.85 14.60 2.69
N ALA A 650 17.12 14.32 1.61
CA ALA A 650 17.65 13.69 0.40
C ALA A 650 18.76 14.54 -0.26
N GLN A 651 18.55 15.86 -0.33
CA GLN A 651 19.54 16.81 -0.86
C GLN A 651 20.82 16.85 0.00
N GLY A 652 20.67 16.88 1.33
CA GLY A 652 21.81 16.81 2.25
C GLY A 652 22.57 15.48 2.18
N LEU A 653 21.86 14.36 1.99
CA LEU A 653 22.47 13.05 1.76
C LEU A 653 23.23 12.99 0.43
N ALA A 654 22.68 13.57 -0.65
CA ALA A 654 23.34 13.67 -1.94
C ALA A 654 24.64 14.49 -1.86
N GLY A 655 24.62 15.61 -1.13
CA GLY A 655 25.81 16.44 -0.87
C GLY A 655 26.91 15.66 -0.14
N ARG A 656 26.57 14.94 0.93
CA ARG A 656 27.53 14.11 1.69
C ARG A 656 28.11 12.97 0.83
N LEU A 657 27.27 12.29 0.04
CA LEU A 657 27.72 11.23 -0.88
C LEU A 657 28.68 11.78 -1.95
N ALA A 658 28.39 12.96 -2.50
CA ALA A 658 29.27 13.62 -3.47
C ALA A 658 30.62 14.04 -2.85
N GLN A 659 30.59 14.61 -1.64
CA GLN A 659 31.81 14.98 -0.89
C GLN A 659 32.66 13.74 -0.57
N ALA A 660 32.06 12.64 -0.11
CA ALA A 660 32.77 11.42 0.21
C ALA A 660 33.44 10.79 -1.02
N ARG A 661 32.76 10.79 -2.17
CA ARG A 661 33.34 10.38 -3.46
C ARG A 661 34.49 11.28 -3.92
N ALA A 662 34.45 12.57 -3.61
CA ALA A 662 35.56 13.49 -3.86
C ALA A 662 36.73 13.34 -2.86
N GLN A 663 36.51 12.66 -1.73
CA GLN A 663 37.52 12.42 -0.69
C GLN A 663 37.54 10.92 -0.28
N PRO A 664 37.95 9.98 -1.15
CA PRO A 664 37.94 8.55 -0.85
C PRO A 664 38.81 8.14 0.35
N ALA A 665 39.74 9.00 0.77
CA ALA A 665 40.55 8.79 1.97
C ALA A 665 39.76 8.93 3.29
N THR A 666 38.60 9.60 3.29
CA THR A 666 37.75 9.83 4.47
C THR A 666 36.34 9.24 4.32
N ASP A 667 36.00 8.66 3.15
CA ASP A 667 34.69 8.04 2.90
C ASP A 667 34.44 6.86 3.87
N PRO A 668 33.38 6.88 4.70
CA PRO A 668 33.01 5.74 5.54
C PRO A 668 32.35 4.58 4.76
N GLY A 669 32.01 4.77 3.48
CA GLY A 669 31.33 3.78 2.62
C GLY A 669 29.89 3.50 3.05
N ALA A 670 29.27 2.47 2.45
CA ALA A 670 27.96 1.92 2.84
C ALA A 670 26.85 2.98 2.96
N TRP A 671 26.67 3.79 1.91
CA TRP A 671 25.65 4.81 1.76
C TRP A 671 24.27 4.23 1.43
N SER A 672 24.19 3.00 0.89
CA SER A 672 22.94 2.29 0.63
C SER A 672 22.06 2.21 1.88
N LEU A 673 22.66 2.04 3.07
CA LEU A 673 21.92 2.01 4.35
C LEU A 673 21.27 3.36 4.70
N ASP A 674 21.94 4.48 4.43
CA ASP A 674 21.38 5.81 4.70
C ASP A 674 20.22 6.13 3.74
N ILE A 675 20.33 5.67 2.49
CA ILE A 675 19.31 5.86 1.45
C ILE A 675 18.11 4.95 1.69
N LEU A 676 18.34 3.70 2.10
CA LEU A 676 17.29 2.78 2.55
C LEU A 676 16.50 3.39 3.71
N ARG A 677 17.16 3.85 4.77
CA ARG A 677 16.54 4.51 5.93
C ARG A 677 15.83 5.84 5.59
N LEU A 678 16.15 6.46 4.46
CA LEU A 678 15.42 7.62 3.93
C LEU A 678 14.16 7.16 3.18
N ALA A 679 14.28 6.14 2.32
CA ALA A 679 13.18 5.58 1.54
C ALA A 679 12.12 4.90 2.43
N GLU A 680 12.53 4.17 3.47
CA GLU A 680 11.65 3.61 4.50
C GLU A 680 10.83 4.71 5.19
N ARG A 681 11.48 5.80 5.64
CA ARG A 681 10.80 6.94 6.25
C ARG A 681 9.86 7.69 5.31
N VAL A 682 10.12 7.69 3.99
CA VAL A 682 9.17 8.22 2.98
C VAL A 682 7.98 7.28 2.81
N ALA A 683 8.19 5.96 2.81
CA ALA A 683 7.09 4.99 2.86
C ALA A 683 6.25 5.17 4.12
N GLU A 684 6.88 5.19 5.30
CA GLU A 684 6.21 5.41 6.59
C GLU A 684 5.36 6.69 6.58
N ASP A 685 5.89 7.84 6.14
CA ASP A 685 5.10 9.08 6.09
C ASP A 685 3.88 8.98 5.15
N CYS A 686 4.02 8.33 3.99
CA CYS A 686 2.92 8.10 3.04
C CYS A 686 1.90 7.07 3.57
N LEU A 687 2.36 6.01 4.24
CA LEU A 687 1.51 4.96 4.80
C LEU A 687 0.78 5.44 6.06
N HIS A 688 1.45 6.19 6.94
CA HIS A 688 0.80 6.86 8.06
C HIS A 688 -0.28 7.83 7.59
N GLU A 689 -0.11 8.56 6.48
CA GLU A 689 -1.18 9.39 5.95
C GLU A 689 -2.42 8.56 5.63
N VAL A 690 -2.28 7.45 4.88
CA VAL A 690 -3.43 6.61 4.53
C VAL A 690 -3.98 5.79 5.70
N ALA A 691 -3.14 5.34 6.64
CA ALA A 691 -3.58 4.77 7.90
C ALA A 691 -4.41 5.79 8.73
N ASP A 692 -4.02 7.07 8.71
CA ASP A 692 -4.80 8.19 9.28
C ASP A 692 -6.11 8.47 8.49
N TRP A 693 -6.26 8.02 7.23
CA TRP A 693 -7.58 7.92 6.57
C TRP A 693 -8.37 6.72 7.10
N SER A 694 -7.70 5.66 7.56
CA SER A 694 -8.28 4.33 7.73
C SER A 694 -8.29 3.68 9.14
N VAL A 695 -8.33 4.34 10.29
CA VAL A 695 -8.58 5.77 10.54
C VAL A 695 -9.99 6.22 10.17
N LEU A 696 -10.17 7.53 10.09
CA LEU A 696 -11.39 8.36 10.20
C LEU A 696 -12.64 7.95 9.41
N TYR A 697 -12.51 7.08 8.43
CA TYR A 697 -13.64 6.54 7.67
C TYR A 697 -14.25 5.29 8.28
N ALA A 698 -13.66 4.77 9.37
CA ALA A 698 -14.34 3.83 10.24
C ALA A 698 -15.68 4.45 10.66
N LYS A 699 -16.77 3.73 10.41
CA LYS A 699 -17.97 3.97 11.19
C LYS A 699 -17.61 3.51 12.59
N GLU A 700 -17.68 4.40 13.57
CA GLU A 700 -17.73 4.01 14.97
C GLU A 700 -18.77 2.90 15.08
N LEU A 701 -18.37 1.72 15.58
CA LEU A 701 -19.34 0.69 15.92
C LEU A 701 -20.30 1.31 16.95
N PRO A 702 -21.61 1.03 16.86
CA PRO A 702 -22.53 1.49 17.90
C PRO A 702 -22.06 0.89 19.23
N GLU A 703 -21.82 1.75 20.22
CA GLU A 703 -21.51 1.32 21.59
C GLU A 703 -22.60 0.32 22.04
N THR A 704 -22.19 -0.93 22.27
CA THR A 704 -23.08 -2.08 22.54
C THR A 704 -23.37 -2.25 24.02
#